data_AF-A0A945LQ98-F1
#
_entry.id   AF-A0A945LQ98-F1
#
_cell.length_a   1.000
_cell.length_b   1.000
_cell.length_c   1.000
_cell.angle_alpha   90.00
_cell.angle_beta   90.00
_cell.angle_gamma   90.00
#
_symmetry.space_group_name_H-M   'P 1'
#
loop_
_entity.id
_entity.type
_entity.pdbx_description
1 polymer ?
#
loop_
_entity_poly.entity_id
_entity_poly.type
_entity_poly.pdbx_seq_one_letter_code
_entity_poly.pdbx_strand_id
1 'polypeptide(L)'
;MKLRLHFLTILLFTCFTSFSQIQTINTIGNTFLPDTVTCTLGDTIIFNLGISHNAVEVDQTTYISNGDTSNGGFDIGFGTIDTVIPTLSQTYYYVCQPHVTMGMKGVIIVNSFPIYGCTDSTATNYNLLATIDDGTCTYPLPPAENLFFSEYAEGSSNNKYFEIYNPTSDTVDLTNYAFARVNSSSTNYNGVYEFWVDFDTGAVVLPHDVYVVVHPSADPFIIAEADMDYGSLSNGDDGMALVYGTEPTIPIGPIAGGYVILDWIGDWDADPGQGWDVAGVGAATRNHTLVRKCPISQGDTSWTNAAGIDPINSQWIVLSQNDWTNIGFHNACVCDSTTNSYTSIIDTICNGLSIVVGNNTYDSTGIYSDTLLAFNGCDSIITTTLTVLSTSASSTVNDVTICDGDSVVVGSSVYNSTGSYVDVLTNSAGCDSTVTTNLTVQTPVYQDITICDGDSLVVGNSVYNVGGSYTDTIQSSIGCDSIVYTNLTIYSQFNSIFGGIPDNTVGGGNFYSGQQSLELSCYMPSELVSAVIYADDTTLTTFEVRDNNGNVLDSVTANIIPGGHRIYFNYNMSAGSDYELGISGSSNDLFRHNSGVNYPYNFGSLAAVTSSSAGGNYYYFFYDIEVRQSSQPTNYSICDGDSIVVAGSVYNTTGLYTDSLTSSIGCDSLVFTNLVVHPNASLTNNQTICSGETYSIGLNIYDSTGIYYDTLSTMYGCDSIVTTILVIDSIVGGSSVNQQTICIGDSVNVGISTYFNTGVYSDTLSSINGCDSVVTTYLNVVTANYNTINGGLPDTSSAPGEFSNYYGYLILDATIMSLLKSATVYSEDTNVVTFELRDNNGVVLDNVTHTVYPGSQSLIFNFLIPSGIDYQLGIAGGNSGLYRNNAGNGNSIAYPFNIGEVDITSSGAGDQYYYFYYDLEIMPHSSYIDTVICDGDSVQIGPNTYDTPGIYVDTFISSNLCDSLVYINLDYYPTITLSIQSVPDPAEICLGDTITLEGSTGFDQYYWISENAVIGQNQQIELSPSQDFWYLLKAIDVYGCSVQEDIWVYVDTCATGIDSEILSNISIYPNPSSGMFTIEFKRVTEKNSNISIVNSIGNIVFSEELIIGESSKNIDLSEFSKGIYLIELQTELGFYKKKIILQ
;
A
#
# COMPACT_ATOMS: atom_id res chain seq x y z
N MET A 1 -22.43 -52.49 11.10
CA MET A 1 -23.87 -52.25 11.34
C MET A 1 -24.04 -51.33 12.53
N LYS A 2 -24.06 -50.01 12.28
CA LYS A 2 -24.69 -48.99 13.12
C LYS A 2 -24.98 -47.81 12.20
N LEU A 3 -26.23 -47.37 12.25
CA LEU A 3 -26.97 -46.61 11.25
C LEU A 3 -26.46 -45.16 11.23
N ARG A 4 -25.97 -44.67 10.09
CA ARG A 4 -25.66 -43.25 9.87
C ARG A 4 -26.98 -42.47 9.82
N LEU A 5 -27.25 -41.66 10.83
CA LEU A 5 -28.24 -40.59 10.77
C LEU A 5 -27.49 -39.33 10.34
N HIS A 6 -27.57 -38.98 9.05
CA HIS A 6 -27.11 -37.68 8.57
C HIS A 6 -28.04 -36.61 9.14
N PHE A 7 -27.56 -35.84 10.11
CA PHE A 7 -28.12 -34.52 10.37
C PHE A 7 -27.52 -33.59 9.33
N LEU A 8 -28.31 -33.33 8.29
CA LEU A 8 -28.09 -32.25 7.35
C LEU A 8 -28.32 -30.93 8.13
N THR A 9 -27.27 -30.36 8.71
CA THR A 9 -27.28 -28.94 9.07
C THR A 9 -27.23 -28.16 7.77
N ILE A 10 -28.41 -27.95 7.18
CA ILE A 10 -28.67 -26.81 6.30
C ILE A 10 -28.33 -25.61 7.18
N LEU A 11 -27.16 -24.99 6.94
CA LEU A 11 -26.94 -23.62 7.34
C LEU A 11 -27.97 -22.83 6.52
N LEU A 12 -29.14 -22.60 7.12
CA LEU A 12 -30.05 -21.59 6.64
C LEU A 12 -29.22 -20.31 6.68
N PHE A 13 -28.76 -19.86 5.52
CA PHE A 13 -28.50 -18.45 5.31
C PHE A 13 -29.87 -17.79 5.55
N THR A 14 -30.16 -17.48 6.81
CA THR A 14 -31.19 -16.50 7.13
C THR A 14 -30.63 -15.22 6.57
N CYS A 15 -30.94 -14.95 5.30
CA CYS A 15 -31.11 -13.60 4.85
C CYS A 15 -32.02 -12.97 5.90
N PHE A 16 -31.43 -12.20 6.81
CA PHE A 16 -32.17 -11.21 7.55
C PHE A 16 -32.63 -10.24 6.47
N THR A 17 -33.77 -10.55 5.85
CA THR A 17 -34.65 -9.48 5.43
C THR A 17 -34.90 -8.72 6.71
N SER A 18 -34.21 -7.59 6.91
CA SER A 18 -34.63 -6.60 7.88
C SER A 18 -36.08 -6.33 7.53
N PHE A 19 -36.99 -6.86 8.34
CA PHE A 19 -38.38 -6.46 8.24
C PHE A 19 -38.36 -4.97 8.52
N SER A 20 -38.66 -4.14 7.52
CA SER A 20 -38.86 -2.69 7.68
C SER A 20 -39.74 -2.50 8.91
N GLN A 21 -39.17 -1.91 9.96
CA GLN A 21 -39.88 -1.69 11.20
C GLN A 21 -40.83 -0.51 10.98
N ILE A 22 -42.07 -0.67 11.44
CA ILE A 22 -43.07 0.39 11.40
C ILE A 22 -43.07 1.06 12.77
N GLN A 23 -42.74 2.36 12.80
CA GLN A 23 -42.86 3.20 13.98
C GLN A 23 -43.96 4.23 13.75
N THR A 24 -44.74 4.55 14.79
CA THR A 24 -45.86 5.49 14.68
C THR A 24 -45.69 6.64 15.64
N ILE A 25 -45.64 7.86 15.10
CA ILE A 25 -45.64 9.11 15.84
C ILE A 25 -47.08 9.61 15.93
N ASN A 26 -47.62 9.72 17.14
CA ASN A 26 -48.95 10.24 17.39
C ASN A 26 -48.87 11.65 18.00
N THR A 27 -49.93 12.45 17.86
CA THR A 27 -50.05 13.70 18.62
C THR A 27 -50.89 13.52 19.87
N ILE A 28 -50.37 13.93 21.03
CA ILE A 28 -51.12 13.98 22.29
C ILE A 28 -50.97 15.37 22.89
N GLY A 29 -52.07 16.13 22.97
CA GLY A 29 -52.01 17.54 23.33
C GLY A 29 -51.14 18.31 22.33
N ASN A 30 -50.16 19.08 22.82
CA ASN A 30 -49.19 19.81 22.00
C ASN A 30 -47.81 19.13 21.98
N THR A 31 -47.79 17.79 21.89
CA THR A 31 -46.55 17.00 21.83
C THR A 31 -46.66 15.87 20.82
N PHE A 32 -45.53 15.51 20.20
CA PHE A 32 -45.38 14.28 19.43
C PHE A 32 -45.02 13.12 20.37
N LEU A 33 -45.57 11.93 20.14
CA LEU A 33 -45.31 10.74 20.94
C LEU A 33 -45.05 9.51 20.04
N PRO A 34 -43.81 8.97 20.04
CA PRO A 34 -42.61 9.56 20.63
C PRO A 34 -42.22 10.88 19.91
N ASP A 35 -41.51 11.76 20.61
CA ASP A 35 -40.90 12.96 20.04
C ASP A 35 -39.50 12.67 19.47
N THR A 36 -38.91 11.52 19.79
CA THR A 36 -37.68 11.00 19.18
C THR A 36 -37.90 9.58 18.68
N VAL A 37 -37.66 9.34 17.40
CA VAL A 37 -37.66 8.02 16.77
C VAL A 37 -36.23 7.68 16.37
N THR A 38 -35.77 6.47 16.70
CA THR A 38 -34.51 5.92 16.15
C THR A 38 -34.85 4.73 15.28
N CYS A 39 -34.45 4.76 14.02
CA CYS A 39 -34.73 3.71 13.04
C CYS A 39 -33.53 3.48 12.11
N THR A 40 -33.64 2.50 11.22
CA THR A 40 -32.66 2.21 10.17
C THR A 40 -33.15 2.70 8.82
N LEU A 41 -32.22 2.88 7.87
CA LEU A 41 -32.53 3.28 6.50
C LEU A 41 -33.64 2.38 5.90
N GLY A 42 -34.70 2.97 5.35
CA GLY A 42 -35.83 2.22 4.77
C GLY A 42 -36.89 1.72 5.77
N ASP A 43 -36.76 2.03 7.07
CA ASP A 43 -37.85 1.84 8.03
C ASP A 43 -39.01 2.81 7.76
N THR A 44 -40.22 2.39 8.15
CA THR A 44 -41.45 3.11 7.86
C THR A 44 -41.89 3.92 9.08
N ILE A 45 -41.99 5.25 8.94
CA ILE A 45 -42.45 6.14 10.01
C ILE A 45 -43.83 6.68 9.66
N ILE A 46 -44.83 6.30 10.43
CA ILE A 46 -46.21 6.75 10.26
C ILE A 46 -46.46 7.93 11.19
N PHE A 47 -46.82 9.07 10.63
CA PHE A 47 -47.36 10.20 11.36
C PHE A 47 -48.88 10.07 11.44
N ASN A 48 -49.42 9.99 12.65
CA ASN A 48 -50.85 10.01 12.92
C ASN A 48 -51.20 11.27 13.69
N LEU A 49 -51.52 12.33 12.95
CA LEU A 49 -51.65 13.69 13.50
C LEU A 49 -53.11 14.04 13.81
N GLY A 50 -53.31 14.78 14.90
CA GLY A 50 -54.60 15.38 15.26
C GLY A 50 -54.97 16.52 14.32
N ILE A 51 -56.26 16.86 14.26
CA ILE A 51 -56.82 17.84 13.32
C ILE A 51 -56.20 19.25 13.38
N SER A 52 -55.49 19.58 14.45
CA SER A 52 -54.83 20.87 14.68
C SER A 52 -53.31 20.82 14.51
N HIS A 53 -52.74 19.68 14.11
CA HIS A 53 -51.30 19.45 14.08
C HIS A 53 -50.84 18.99 12.69
N ASN A 54 -49.75 19.59 12.22
CA ASN A 54 -48.94 19.13 11.08
C ASN A 54 -47.53 18.75 11.57
N ALA A 55 -46.74 18.11 10.71
CA ALA A 55 -45.32 17.83 10.96
C ALA A 55 -44.52 18.21 9.73
N VAL A 56 -43.66 19.23 9.87
CA VAL A 56 -42.87 19.77 8.76
C VAL A 56 -41.40 19.62 9.10
N GLU A 57 -40.64 19.04 8.17
CA GLU A 57 -39.20 18.95 8.26
C GLU A 57 -38.55 20.33 8.14
N VAL A 58 -37.58 20.58 9.01
CA VAL A 58 -36.83 21.82 9.10
C VAL A 58 -35.35 21.53 9.33
N ASP A 59 -34.48 22.47 9.01
CA ASP A 59 -33.07 22.35 9.34
C ASP A 59 -32.83 22.44 10.85
N GLN A 60 -31.69 21.91 11.30
CA GLN A 60 -31.31 21.90 12.72
C GLN A 60 -31.31 23.31 13.35
N THR A 61 -30.89 24.32 12.60
CA THR A 61 -30.86 25.73 13.04
C THR A 61 -32.28 26.26 13.30
N THR A 62 -33.23 25.97 12.40
CA THR A 62 -34.65 26.29 12.55
C THR A 62 -35.27 25.53 13.72
N TYR A 63 -34.95 24.25 13.88
CA TYR A 63 -35.40 23.42 15.00
C TYR A 63 -34.92 23.93 16.38
N ILE A 64 -33.66 24.36 16.48
CA ILE A 64 -33.07 24.89 17.72
C ILE A 64 -33.68 26.25 18.08
N SER A 65 -33.93 27.11 17.07
CA SER A 65 -34.53 28.44 17.26
C SER A 65 -36.06 28.43 17.46
N ASN A 66 -36.69 27.25 17.41
CA ASN A 66 -38.15 27.08 17.39
C ASN A 66 -38.84 27.84 16.25
N GLY A 67 -38.19 27.90 15.08
CA GLY A 67 -38.78 28.40 13.84
C GLY A 67 -39.62 27.33 13.13
N ASP A 68 -40.41 27.76 12.14
CA ASP A 68 -41.34 26.91 11.37
C ASP A 68 -41.06 26.87 9.85
N THR A 69 -39.92 27.43 9.42
CA THR A 69 -39.49 27.44 8.03
C THR A 69 -39.05 26.06 7.57
N SER A 70 -39.78 25.48 6.61
CA SER A 70 -39.44 24.19 6.02
C SER A 70 -38.09 24.23 5.29
N ASN A 71 -37.34 23.14 5.35
CA ASN A 71 -36.13 22.93 4.55
C ASN A 71 -36.40 22.26 3.19
N GLY A 72 -37.67 22.04 2.82
CA GLY A 72 -38.05 21.35 1.59
C GLY A 72 -38.05 19.82 1.70
N GLY A 73 -37.86 19.27 2.89
CA GLY A 73 -38.04 17.86 3.20
C GLY A 73 -39.51 17.45 3.32
N PHE A 74 -39.83 16.51 4.22
CA PHE A 74 -41.22 16.04 4.33
C PHE A 74 -42.17 17.09 4.96
N ASP A 75 -43.40 17.15 4.47
CA ASP A 75 -44.48 18.00 5.01
C ASP A 75 -45.76 17.19 5.14
N ILE A 76 -46.10 16.83 6.38
CA ILE A 76 -47.31 16.09 6.71
C ILE A 76 -48.38 17.07 7.15
N GLY A 77 -49.41 17.22 6.32
CA GLY A 77 -50.49 18.18 6.52
C GLY A 77 -51.32 18.00 7.82
N PHE A 78 -52.21 18.97 8.06
CA PHE A 78 -53.02 18.98 9.27
C PHE A 78 -54.01 17.81 9.37
N GLY A 79 -53.96 17.07 10.48
CA GLY A 79 -54.91 15.99 10.75
C GLY A 79 -54.83 14.79 9.82
N THR A 80 -53.71 14.65 9.09
CA THR A 80 -53.51 13.55 8.15
C THR A 80 -52.82 12.36 8.83
N ILE A 81 -53.01 11.19 8.22
CA ILE A 81 -52.16 10.02 8.47
C ILE A 81 -51.31 9.86 7.23
N ASP A 82 -50.00 9.97 7.38
CA ASP A 82 -49.06 9.84 6.28
C ASP A 82 -47.75 9.18 6.72
N THR A 83 -46.94 8.78 5.76
CA THR A 83 -45.77 7.93 5.97
C THR A 83 -44.51 8.56 5.41
N VAL A 84 -43.43 8.55 6.19
CA VAL A 84 -42.09 8.93 5.78
C VAL A 84 -41.21 7.69 5.82
N ILE A 85 -40.48 7.44 4.72
CA ILE A 85 -39.48 6.39 4.63
C ILE A 85 -38.14 7.08 4.37
N PRO A 86 -37.26 7.20 5.38
CA PRO A 86 -35.98 7.84 5.20
C PRO A 86 -35.07 7.07 4.23
N THR A 87 -34.53 7.79 3.25
CA THR A 87 -33.64 7.26 2.21
C THR A 87 -32.16 7.62 2.44
N LEU A 88 -31.86 8.46 3.43
CA LEU A 88 -30.50 8.81 3.86
C LEU A 88 -30.31 8.54 5.36
N SER A 89 -29.11 8.09 5.72
CA SER A 89 -28.72 7.87 7.12
C SER A 89 -28.30 9.20 7.74
N GLN A 90 -29.25 9.91 8.32
CA GLN A 90 -29.04 11.20 8.97
C GLN A 90 -30.08 11.44 10.07
N THR A 91 -29.95 12.57 10.77
CA THR A 91 -30.97 13.02 11.72
C THR A 91 -31.90 14.02 11.05
N TYR A 92 -33.20 13.73 11.01
CA TYR A 92 -34.25 14.61 10.51
C TYR A 92 -34.92 15.34 11.67
N TYR A 93 -35.04 16.65 11.56
CA TYR A 93 -35.69 17.50 12.56
C TYR A 93 -37.04 17.97 12.03
N TYR A 94 -38.09 17.89 12.84
CA TYR A 94 -39.42 18.33 12.42
C TYR A 94 -40.18 19.06 13.51
N VAL A 95 -41.10 19.93 13.10
CA VAL A 95 -41.86 20.79 13.99
C VAL A 95 -43.35 20.78 13.62
N CYS A 96 -44.21 21.10 14.59
CA CYS A 96 -45.60 21.46 14.31
C CYS A 96 -45.68 22.98 14.16
N GLN A 97 -45.87 23.49 12.94
CA GLN A 97 -45.78 24.93 12.65
C GLN A 97 -46.65 25.82 13.57
N PRO A 98 -47.95 25.54 13.81
CA PRO A 98 -48.76 26.39 14.70
C PRO A 98 -48.41 26.28 16.19
N HIS A 99 -47.59 25.29 16.59
CA HIS A 99 -47.27 24.99 17.98
C HIS A 99 -45.76 24.96 18.28
N VAL A 100 -44.91 25.32 17.32
CA VAL A 100 -43.44 25.27 17.50
C VAL A 100 -42.98 26.26 18.57
N THR A 101 -43.64 27.42 18.69
CA THR A 101 -43.39 28.41 19.74
C THR A 101 -43.77 27.91 21.14
N MET A 102 -44.59 26.85 21.21
CA MET A 102 -44.92 26.14 22.45
C MET A 102 -44.01 24.91 22.68
N GLY A 103 -43.03 24.67 21.80
CA GLY A 103 -42.05 23.59 21.88
C GLY A 103 -42.47 22.27 21.23
N MET A 104 -43.52 22.25 20.41
CA MET A 104 -43.98 21.02 19.75
C MET A 104 -43.09 20.66 18.54
N LYS A 105 -42.08 19.83 18.79
CA LYS A 105 -41.07 19.42 17.82
C LYS A 105 -40.58 17.99 18.09
N GLY A 106 -39.99 17.33 17.10
CA GLY A 106 -39.45 15.99 17.24
C GLY A 106 -38.27 15.70 16.31
N VAL A 107 -37.65 14.55 16.50
CA VAL A 107 -36.42 14.13 15.83
C VAL A 107 -36.55 12.68 15.36
N ILE A 108 -36.07 12.41 14.14
CA ILE A 108 -35.91 11.05 13.62
C ILE A 108 -34.41 10.82 13.40
N ILE A 109 -33.82 9.85 14.09
CA ILE A 109 -32.42 9.45 13.95
C ILE A 109 -32.38 8.19 13.09
N VAL A 110 -31.80 8.28 11.89
CA VAL A 110 -31.72 7.17 10.94
C VAL A 110 -30.29 6.66 10.88
N ASN A 111 -30.11 5.41 11.27
CA ASN A 111 -28.83 4.71 11.18
C ASN A 111 -28.69 3.99 9.82
N SER A 112 -27.46 3.88 9.33
CA SER A 112 -27.11 3.06 8.16
C SER A 112 -27.27 1.56 8.46
N PHE A 113 -27.30 0.74 7.42
CA PHE A 113 -27.27 -0.71 7.60
C PHE A 113 -25.92 -1.14 8.19
N PRO A 114 -25.91 -2.12 9.12
CA PRO A 114 -24.66 -2.75 9.52
C PRO A 114 -24.08 -3.51 8.32
N ILE A 115 -22.83 -3.20 7.98
CA ILE A 115 -22.07 -3.92 6.96
C ILE A 115 -21.26 -4.97 7.71
N TYR A 116 -21.60 -6.23 7.50
CA TYR A 116 -20.90 -7.36 8.08
C TYR A 116 -19.65 -7.67 7.25
N GLY A 117 -18.54 -7.88 7.94
CA GLY A 117 -17.27 -8.29 7.34
C GLY A 117 -16.13 -8.13 8.32
N CYS A 118 -14.94 -8.61 7.98
CA CYS A 118 -13.80 -8.50 8.86
C CYS A 118 -13.41 -7.03 9.10
N THR A 119 -13.36 -6.63 10.37
CA THR A 119 -13.00 -5.27 10.80
C THR A 119 -11.53 -5.12 11.23
N ASP A 120 -10.78 -6.22 11.27
CA ASP A 120 -9.37 -6.23 11.63
C ASP A 120 -8.51 -5.91 10.39
N SER A 121 -7.77 -4.79 10.45
CA SER A 121 -6.91 -4.32 9.35
C SER A 121 -5.72 -5.23 9.05
N THR A 122 -5.42 -6.18 9.93
CA THR A 122 -4.34 -7.16 9.75
C THR A 122 -4.80 -8.44 9.06
N ALA A 123 -6.11 -8.64 8.88
CA ALA A 123 -6.66 -9.77 8.17
C ALA A 123 -6.57 -9.60 6.65
N THR A 124 -6.28 -10.69 5.94
CA THR A 124 -6.23 -10.77 4.47
C THR A 124 -7.56 -10.45 3.78
N ASN A 125 -8.69 -10.59 4.49
CA ASN A 125 -10.02 -10.24 4.00
C ASN A 125 -10.62 -9.02 4.72
N TYR A 126 -9.77 -8.13 5.26
CA TYR A 126 -10.19 -6.86 5.84
C TYR A 126 -11.11 -6.07 4.91
N ASN A 127 -12.25 -5.62 5.44
CA ASN A 127 -13.21 -4.80 4.71
C ASN A 127 -13.34 -3.43 5.39
N LEU A 128 -12.76 -2.41 4.75
CA LEU A 128 -12.81 -1.01 5.22
C LEU A 128 -14.24 -0.47 5.40
N LEU A 129 -15.24 -1.08 4.76
CA LEU A 129 -16.64 -0.67 4.84
C LEU A 129 -17.42 -1.45 5.92
N ALA A 130 -16.84 -2.50 6.53
CA ALA A 130 -17.52 -3.26 7.56
C ALA A 130 -17.68 -2.44 8.85
N THR A 131 -18.90 -2.40 9.37
CA THR A 131 -19.25 -1.73 10.64
C THR A 131 -19.52 -2.71 11.78
N ILE A 132 -19.63 -4.02 11.46
CA ILE A 132 -19.74 -5.11 12.44
C ILE A 132 -18.85 -6.27 11.98
N ASP A 133 -18.00 -6.75 12.88
CA ASP A 133 -17.24 -7.98 12.67
C ASP A 133 -18.18 -9.19 12.66
N ASP A 134 -18.15 -9.95 11.58
CA ASP A 134 -18.95 -11.17 11.40
C ASP A 134 -18.17 -12.45 11.74
N GLY A 135 -16.93 -12.31 12.24
CA GLY A 135 -16.06 -13.41 12.63
C GLY A 135 -15.43 -14.14 11.43
N THR A 136 -15.47 -13.53 10.24
CA THR A 136 -14.88 -14.12 9.02
C THR A 136 -13.42 -13.77 8.81
N CYS A 137 -12.77 -13.02 9.71
CA CYS A 137 -11.37 -12.59 9.55
C CYS A 137 -10.42 -13.76 9.25
N THR A 138 -9.70 -13.67 8.13
CA THR A 138 -8.67 -14.62 7.71
C THR A 138 -7.30 -13.98 7.82
N TYR A 139 -6.39 -14.58 8.57
CA TYR A 139 -5.03 -14.06 8.74
C TYR A 139 -4.06 -14.79 7.82
N PRO A 140 -2.97 -14.14 7.38
CA PRO A 140 -1.91 -14.85 6.70
C PRO A 140 -1.30 -15.88 7.66
N LEU A 141 -1.01 -17.09 7.16
CA LEU A 141 -0.31 -18.09 7.94
C LEU A 141 1.06 -17.54 8.38
N PRO A 142 1.53 -17.86 9.60
CA PRO A 142 2.89 -17.51 10.00
C PRO A 142 3.91 -18.10 9.02
N PRO A 143 5.16 -17.59 8.96
CA PRO A 143 6.21 -18.20 8.17
C PRO A 143 6.41 -19.67 8.56
N ALA A 144 6.66 -20.54 7.59
CA ALA A 144 6.97 -21.95 7.87
C ALA A 144 8.35 -22.06 8.50
N GLU A 145 8.42 -22.70 9.67
CA GLU A 145 9.67 -23.21 10.24
C GLU A 145 10.17 -24.40 9.42
N ASN A 146 11.50 -24.50 9.34
CA ASN A 146 12.22 -25.41 8.46
C ASN A 146 12.35 -26.82 9.05
N LEU A 147 11.21 -27.48 9.23
CA LEU A 147 11.14 -28.89 9.60
C LEU A 147 11.48 -29.78 8.40
N PHE A 148 12.11 -30.93 8.66
CA PHE A 148 12.47 -31.88 7.62
C PHE A 148 12.49 -33.33 8.13
N PHE A 149 12.42 -34.29 7.21
CA PHE A 149 12.55 -35.71 7.55
C PHE A 149 13.99 -36.04 7.94
N SER A 150 14.18 -36.39 9.21
CA SER A 150 15.47 -36.86 9.74
C SER A 150 15.64 -38.37 9.59
N GLU A 151 14.54 -39.12 9.59
CA GLU A 151 14.56 -40.58 9.42
C GLU A 151 13.29 -41.10 8.73
N TYR A 152 13.44 -42.14 7.91
CA TYR A 152 12.33 -42.84 7.27
C TYR A 152 12.61 -44.34 7.25
N ALA A 153 11.61 -45.16 7.54
CA ALA A 153 11.77 -46.60 7.62
C ALA A 153 10.61 -47.36 6.99
N GLU A 154 10.96 -48.30 6.12
CA GLU A 154 10.07 -49.38 5.67
C GLU A 154 10.77 -50.72 5.96
N GLY A 155 10.40 -51.36 7.06
CA GLY A 155 10.99 -52.60 7.53
C GLY A 155 10.14 -53.83 7.25
N SER A 156 10.42 -54.92 7.98
CA SER A 156 9.62 -56.13 7.87
C SER A 156 8.21 -55.94 8.43
N SER A 157 7.21 -56.45 7.71
CA SER A 157 5.80 -56.40 8.12
C SER A 157 5.28 -54.96 8.28
N ASN A 158 4.92 -54.55 9.50
CA ASN A 158 4.36 -53.24 9.81
C ASN A 158 5.38 -52.34 10.52
N ASN A 159 6.66 -52.70 10.50
CA ASN A 159 7.72 -51.87 11.08
C ASN A 159 7.98 -50.68 10.16
N LYS A 160 7.16 -49.64 10.30
CA LYS A 160 7.14 -48.48 9.43
C LYS A 160 7.00 -47.23 10.27
N TYR A 161 7.82 -46.23 9.98
CA TYR A 161 7.74 -44.91 10.60
C TYR A 161 8.43 -43.87 9.73
N PHE A 162 8.19 -42.61 10.05
CA PHE A 162 9.06 -41.52 9.69
C PHE A 162 9.22 -40.58 10.88
N GLU A 163 10.30 -39.82 10.85
CA GLU A 163 10.71 -38.89 11.90
C GLU A 163 10.92 -37.52 11.27
N ILE A 164 10.39 -36.48 11.92
CA ILE A 164 10.57 -35.08 11.54
C ILE A 164 11.42 -34.40 12.60
N TYR A 165 12.45 -33.69 12.18
CA TYR A 165 13.34 -32.97 13.10
C TYR A 165 13.08 -31.48 13.08
N ASN A 166 13.13 -30.87 14.27
CA ASN A 166 13.12 -29.43 14.46
C ASN A 166 14.57 -28.91 14.65
N PRO A 167 15.19 -28.29 13.63
CA PRO A 167 16.54 -27.73 13.76
C PRO A 167 16.58 -26.40 14.52
N THR A 168 15.43 -25.81 14.86
CA THR A 168 15.37 -24.48 15.47
C THR A 168 15.60 -24.53 16.98
N SER A 169 15.89 -23.37 17.56
CA SER A 169 16.01 -23.19 19.01
C SER A 169 14.66 -22.99 19.72
N ASP A 170 13.56 -22.98 18.96
CA ASP A 170 12.21 -22.71 19.47
C ASP A 170 11.30 -23.93 19.29
N THR A 171 10.22 -23.98 20.08
CA THR A 171 9.21 -25.03 19.93
C THR A 171 8.36 -24.74 18.70
N VAL A 172 8.24 -25.71 17.79
CA VAL A 172 7.44 -25.56 16.57
C VAL A 172 6.07 -26.20 16.77
N ASP A 173 5.02 -25.42 16.54
CA ASP A 173 3.62 -25.89 16.54
C ASP A 173 3.26 -26.51 15.19
N LEU A 174 2.81 -27.77 15.21
CA LEU A 174 2.48 -28.54 14.01
C LEU A 174 1.05 -28.30 13.48
N THR A 175 0.28 -27.38 14.06
CA THR A 175 -1.13 -27.12 13.69
C THR A 175 -1.33 -26.82 12.20
N ASN A 176 -0.37 -26.16 11.56
CA ASN A 176 -0.42 -25.83 10.12
C ASN A 176 0.50 -26.73 9.27
N TYR A 177 0.95 -27.85 9.82
CA TYR A 177 1.78 -28.83 9.14
C TYR A 177 0.99 -30.11 8.91
N ALA A 178 1.33 -30.81 7.84
CA ALA A 178 0.77 -32.11 7.53
C ALA A 178 1.78 -32.95 6.75
N PHE A 179 1.52 -34.25 6.62
CA PHE A 179 2.21 -35.09 5.64
C PHE A 179 1.23 -35.56 4.57
N ALA A 180 1.56 -35.23 3.33
CA ALA A 180 0.73 -35.51 2.16
C ALA A 180 1.37 -36.62 1.32
N ARG A 181 0.57 -37.61 0.92
CA ARG A 181 1.06 -38.83 0.25
C ARG A 181 0.21 -39.25 -0.93
N VAL A 182 0.81 -40.02 -1.81
CA VAL A 182 0.16 -40.73 -2.92
C VAL A 182 0.22 -42.24 -2.70
N ASN A 183 -0.61 -43.00 -3.42
CA ASN A 183 -0.45 -44.44 -3.54
C ASN A 183 0.02 -44.79 -4.97
N SER A 184 1.10 -45.56 -5.09
CA SER A 184 1.69 -45.95 -6.39
C SER A 184 0.71 -46.63 -7.36
N SER A 185 -0.42 -47.16 -6.86
CA SER A 185 -1.44 -47.83 -7.66
C SER A 185 -2.48 -46.91 -8.34
N SER A 186 -2.43 -45.59 -8.10
CA SER A 186 -3.42 -44.64 -8.62
C SER A 186 -2.94 -43.84 -9.82
N THR A 187 -3.68 -43.92 -10.93
CA THR A 187 -3.38 -43.19 -12.18
C THR A 187 -4.16 -41.89 -12.33
N ASN A 188 -4.89 -41.44 -11.30
CA ASN A 188 -5.92 -40.42 -11.46
C ASN A 188 -5.43 -38.98 -11.21
N TYR A 189 -4.28 -38.82 -10.56
CA TYR A 189 -3.82 -37.54 -10.02
C TYR A 189 -2.29 -37.39 -10.13
N ASN A 190 -1.76 -37.47 -11.35
CA ASN A 190 -0.32 -37.31 -11.57
C ASN A 190 0.13 -35.90 -11.12
N GLY A 191 1.09 -35.82 -10.19
CA GLY A 191 1.66 -34.57 -9.68
C GLY A 191 0.89 -33.87 -8.55
N VAL A 192 -0.12 -34.52 -7.93
CA VAL A 192 -0.79 -34.00 -6.72
C VAL A 192 -0.99 -35.09 -5.68
N TYR A 193 -1.11 -34.73 -4.40
CA TYR A 193 -1.34 -35.68 -3.31
C TYR A 193 -2.70 -36.38 -3.42
N GLU A 194 -2.86 -37.51 -2.73
CA GLU A 194 -4.14 -38.24 -2.64
C GLU A 194 -4.70 -38.30 -1.22
N PHE A 195 -3.79 -38.35 -0.25
CA PHE A 195 -4.13 -38.35 1.16
C PHE A 195 -3.37 -37.22 1.84
N TRP A 196 -4.12 -36.39 2.56
CA TRP A 196 -3.60 -35.37 3.46
C TRP A 196 -3.84 -35.84 4.89
N VAL A 197 -2.82 -35.73 5.73
CA VAL A 197 -2.91 -36.14 7.14
C VAL A 197 -2.31 -35.06 8.01
N ASP A 198 -3.16 -34.39 8.77
CA ASP A 198 -2.75 -33.45 9.79
C ASP A 198 -2.11 -34.21 10.97
N PHE A 199 -1.17 -33.55 11.65
CA PHE A 199 -0.65 -34.05 12.94
C PHE A 199 -1.72 -33.97 14.03
N ASP A 200 -1.48 -34.66 15.15
CA ASP A 200 -2.43 -34.64 16.27
C ASP A 200 -2.66 -33.21 16.80
N THR A 201 -3.88 -32.94 17.25
CA THR A 201 -4.24 -31.60 17.72
C THR A 201 -3.37 -31.18 18.91
N GLY A 202 -2.64 -30.06 18.76
CA GLY A 202 -1.69 -29.57 19.77
C GLY A 202 -0.33 -30.24 19.72
N ALA A 203 -0.02 -30.99 18.67
CA ALA A 203 1.31 -31.52 18.42
C ALA A 203 2.33 -30.40 18.27
N VAL A 204 3.46 -30.55 18.97
CA VAL A 204 4.59 -29.62 18.93
C VAL A 204 5.87 -30.42 18.84
N VAL A 205 6.91 -29.82 18.24
CA VAL A 205 8.27 -30.37 18.25
C VAL A 205 9.16 -29.42 19.04
N LEU A 206 9.77 -29.91 20.12
CA LEU A 206 10.65 -29.09 20.96
C LEU A 206 11.93 -28.70 20.20
N PRO A 207 12.68 -27.68 20.67
CA PRO A 207 13.96 -27.30 20.08
C PRO A 207 14.92 -28.48 19.98
N HIS A 208 15.47 -28.71 18.79
CA HIS A 208 16.41 -29.81 18.52
C HIS A 208 15.87 -31.20 18.86
N ASP A 209 14.55 -31.36 18.84
CA ASP A 209 13.84 -32.61 19.10
C ASP A 209 13.22 -33.16 17.81
N VAL A 210 12.68 -34.37 17.90
CA VAL A 210 12.03 -35.06 16.79
C VAL A 210 10.55 -35.35 17.08
N TYR A 211 9.78 -35.55 16.02
CA TYR A 211 8.40 -36.02 16.07
C TYR A 211 8.25 -37.29 15.23
N VAL A 212 7.87 -38.40 15.85
CA VAL A 212 7.88 -39.73 15.23
C VAL A 212 6.46 -40.20 14.95
N VAL A 213 6.17 -40.50 13.69
CA VAL A 213 4.89 -41.09 13.25
C VAL A 213 5.09 -42.55 12.92
N VAL A 214 4.41 -43.45 13.64
CA VAL A 214 4.62 -44.89 13.55
C VAL A 214 3.38 -45.65 13.10
N HIS A 215 3.57 -46.84 12.55
CA HIS A 215 2.45 -47.77 12.38
C HIS A 215 2.11 -48.41 13.75
N PRO A 216 0.83 -48.45 14.18
CA PRO A 216 0.39 -48.95 15.50
C PRO A 216 0.54 -50.48 15.71
N SER A 217 1.25 -51.14 14.82
CA SER A 217 1.55 -52.58 14.87
C SER A 217 3.00 -52.85 14.47
N ALA A 218 3.84 -51.82 14.54
CA ALA A 218 5.28 -51.93 14.41
C ALA A 218 5.88 -52.68 15.61
N ASP A 219 7.17 -52.94 15.53
CA ASP A 219 7.95 -53.48 16.63
C ASP A 219 7.77 -52.60 17.89
N PRO A 220 7.62 -53.20 19.10
CA PRO A 220 7.51 -52.43 20.34
C PRO A 220 8.63 -51.41 20.57
N PHE A 221 9.83 -51.63 19.99
CA PHE A 221 10.92 -50.66 20.04
C PHE A 221 10.59 -49.38 19.26
N ILE A 222 9.93 -49.48 18.10
CA ILE A 222 9.47 -48.33 17.32
C ILE A 222 8.32 -47.62 18.03
N ILE A 223 7.36 -48.39 18.55
CA ILE A 223 6.18 -47.85 19.26
C ILE A 223 6.58 -47.06 20.51
N ALA A 224 7.72 -47.39 21.13
CA ALA A 224 8.18 -46.69 22.34
C ALA A 224 8.56 -45.22 22.08
N GLU A 225 8.96 -44.90 20.84
CA GLU A 225 9.35 -43.54 20.42
C GLU A 225 8.21 -42.80 19.71
N ALA A 226 6.99 -43.33 19.68
CA ALA A 226 5.89 -42.78 18.89
C ALA A 226 5.26 -41.54 19.53
N ASP A 227 5.21 -40.44 18.77
CA ASP A 227 4.39 -39.28 19.08
C ASP A 227 2.99 -39.37 18.45
N MET A 228 2.88 -40.05 17.30
CA MET A 228 1.61 -40.27 16.59
C MET A 228 1.52 -41.69 16.02
N ASP A 229 0.35 -42.32 16.18
CA ASP A 229 0.00 -43.59 15.56
C ASP A 229 -0.76 -43.39 14.23
N TYR A 230 -0.21 -43.88 13.11
CA TYR A 230 -0.87 -43.85 11.81
C TYR A 230 -0.75 -45.17 11.03
N GLY A 231 -1.88 -45.83 10.78
CA GLY A 231 -1.92 -47.18 10.20
C GLY A 231 -1.65 -47.29 8.70
N SER A 232 -1.64 -46.18 7.97
CA SER A 232 -1.50 -46.17 6.52
C SER A 232 -0.20 -45.46 6.11
N LEU A 233 0.95 -46.01 6.52
CA LEU A 233 2.28 -45.51 6.12
C LEU A 233 2.79 -46.16 4.82
N SER A 234 3.82 -45.58 4.21
CA SER A 234 4.37 -46.01 2.92
C SER A 234 4.81 -47.48 2.95
N ASN A 235 4.65 -48.18 1.83
CA ASN A 235 5.22 -49.51 1.56
C ASN A 235 6.52 -49.46 0.73
N GLY A 236 7.08 -48.26 0.60
CA GLY A 236 8.36 -48.00 -0.05
C GLY A 236 8.23 -47.42 -1.46
N ASP A 237 7.10 -47.63 -2.15
CA ASP A 237 6.78 -47.04 -3.45
C ASP A 237 5.71 -45.94 -3.37
N ASP A 238 5.26 -45.58 -2.16
CA ASP A 238 4.36 -44.44 -1.94
C ASP A 238 5.16 -43.15 -1.69
N GLY A 239 4.97 -42.13 -2.52
CA GLY A 239 5.61 -40.83 -2.38
C GLY A 239 4.97 -40.00 -1.27
N MET A 240 5.79 -39.29 -0.51
CA MET A 240 5.39 -38.53 0.68
C MET A 240 6.12 -37.20 0.74
N ALA A 241 5.38 -36.14 1.11
CA ALA A 241 5.89 -34.80 1.33
C ALA A 241 5.51 -34.30 2.72
N LEU A 242 6.42 -33.58 3.36
CA LEU A 242 6.10 -32.72 4.49
C LEU A 242 5.60 -31.38 3.95
N VAL A 243 4.41 -30.94 4.38
CA VAL A 243 3.76 -29.74 3.84
C VAL A 243 3.40 -28.75 4.93
N TYR A 244 3.38 -27.47 4.58
CA TYR A 244 2.92 -26.38 5.42
C TYR A 244 1.79 -25.62 4.74
N GLY A 245 0.66 -25.51 5.43
CA GLY A 245 -0.59 -24.97 4.91
C GLY A 245 -1.79 -25.75 5.43
N THR A 246 -2.98 -25.42 4.92
CA THR A 246 -4.22 -26.12 5.24
C THR A 246 -4.66 -26.99 4.06
N GLU A 247 -5.34 -28.11 4.31
CA GLU A 247 -5.81 -29.02 3.27
C GLU A 247 -6.76 -28.30 2.29
N PRO A 248 -6.44 -28.24 0.98
CA PRO A 248 -7.36 -27.75 -0.03
C PRO A 248 -8.65 -28.58 -0.12
N THR A 249 -9.77 -27.93 -0.44
CA THR A 249 -11.08 -28.63 -0.59
C THR A 249 -11.12 -29.71 -1.68
N ILE A 250 -10.17 -29.68 -2.62
CA ILE A 250 -9.91 -30.73 -3.62
C ILE A 250 -8.39 -30.94 -3.75
N PRO A 251 -7.92 -32.17 -4.02
CA PRO A 251 -6.51 -32.42 -4.29
C PRO A 251 -6.00 -31.58 -5.46
N ILE A 252 -4.99 -30.75 -5.21
CA ILE A 252 -4.42 -29.81 -6.17
C ILE A 252 -2.96 -29.52 -5.79
N GLY A 253 -2.13 -29.11 -6.76
CA GLY A 253 -0.72 -28.80 -6.53
C GLY A 253 -0.51 -27.59 -5.60
N PRO A 254 0.69 -27.46 -5.01
CA PRO A 254 0.98 -26.50 -3.93
C PRO A 254 0.64 -25.05 -4.28
N ILE A 255 0.99 -24.61 -5.49
CA ILE A 255 0.75 -23.23 -5.95
C ILE A 255 -0.75 -22.89 -5.97
N ALA A 256 -1.58 -23.78 -6.50
CA ALA A 256 -3.03 -23.53 -6.62
C ALA A 256 -3.79 -23.91 -5.34
N GLY A 257 -3.20 -24.76 -4.49
CA GLY A 257 -3.76 -25.16 -3.19
C GLY A 257 -3.42 -24.21 -2.04
N GLY A 258 -2.46 -23.30 -2.21
CA GLY A 258 -2.07 -22.35 -1.16
C GLY A 258 -1.27 -22.98 -0.01
N TYR A 259 -0.56 -24.07 -0.28
CA TYR A 259 0.36 -24.73 0.66
C TYR A 259 1.74 -24.89 0.03
N VAL A 260 2.76 -25.11 0.86
CA VAL A 260 4.15 -25.32 0.42
C VAL A 260 4.66 -26.69 0.82
N ILE A 261 5.61 -27.21 0.06
CA ILE A 261 6.30 -28.47 0.33
C ILE A 261 7.64 -28.13 0.97
N LEU A 262 7.96 -28.75 2.10
CA LEU A 262 9.17 -28.52 2.88
C LEU A 262 10.25 -29.57 2.61
N ASP A 263 9.85 -30.84 2.46
CA ASP A 263 10.79 -31.95 2.26
C ASP A 263 10.09 -33.17 1.63
N TRP A 264 10.88 -34.07 1.04
CA TRP A 264 10.39 -35.23 0.29
C TRP A 264 10.97 -36.58 0.74
N ILE A 265 10.13 -37.62 0.63
CA ILE A 265 10.52 -39.01 0.47
C ILE A 265 9.81 -39.55 -0.79
N GLY A 266 10.53 -39.73 -1.88
CA GLY A 266 9.93 -40.01 -3.20
C GLY A 266 9.34 -38.76 -3.87
N ASP A 267 8.38 -38.94 -4.77
CA ASP A 267 7.65 -37.84 -5.41
C ASP A 267 6.21 -38.26 -5.75
N TRP A 268 5.38 -37.33 -6.24
CA TRP A 268 4.00 -37.60 -6.66
C TRP A 268 3.84 -37.84 -8.17
N ASP A 269 4.93 -37.78 -8.94
CA ASP A 269 4.92 -37.80 -10.40
C ASP A 269 5.29 -39.18 -10.99
N ALA A 270 5.95 -40.02 -10.20
CA ALA A 270 6.50 -41.30 -10.65
C ALA A 270 6.14 -42.46 -9.70
N ASP A 271 5.72 -43.58 -10.30
CA ASP A 271 5.77 -44.89 -9.63
C ASP A 271 7.21 -45.45 -9.81
N PRO A 272 8.01 -45.59 -8.73
CA PRO A 272 9.36 -46.11 -8.80
C PRO A 272 9.38 -47.65 -8.97
N GLY A 273 8.22 -48.29 -9.09
CA GLY A 273 8.02 -49.71 -9.30
C GLY A 273 8.09 -50.53 -8.01
N GLN A 274 9.22 -50.51 -7.29
CA GLN A 274 9.37 -51.24 -6.03
C GLN A 274 9.90 -50.37 -4.88
N GLY A 275 10.27 -49.13 -5.15
CA GLY A 275 10.86 -48.15 -4.24
C GLY A 275 11.90 -47.30 -4.96
N TRP A 276 12.19 -46.11 -4.45
CA TRP A 276 13.16 -45.19 -5.02
C TRP A 276 14.60 -45.59 -4.69
N ASP A 277 15.50 -45.37 -5.65
CA ASP A 277 16.93 -45.52 -5.46
C ASP A 277 17.46 -44.37 -4.59
N VAL A 278 18.32 -44.68 -3.61
CA VAL A 278 18.93 -43.68 -2.70
C VAL A 278 20.39 -44.05 -2.48
N ALA A 279 21.29 -43.07 -2.59
CA ALA A 279 22.72 -43.27 -2.38
C ALA A 279 23.33 -44.43 -3.21
N GLY A 280 22.78 -44.70 -4.40
CA GLY A 280 23.19 -45.80 -5.28
C GLY A 280 22.70 -47.19 -4.87
N VAL A 281 21.85 -47.28 -3.83
CA VAL A 281 21.16 -48.51 -3.44
C VAL A 281 19.81 -48.56 -4.14
N GLY A 282 19.59 -49.64 -4.91
CA GLY A 282 18.34 -49.83 -5.66
C GLY A 282 17.13 -50.06 -4.75
N ALA A 283 16.02 -49.36 -5.00
CA ALA A 283 14.78 -49.42 -4.21
C ALA A 283 14.98 -49.27 -2.68
N ALA A 284 15.86 -48.36 -2.29
CA ALA A 284 16.26 -48.09 -0.91
C ALA A 284 15.15 -47.54 -0.02
N THR A 285 14.08 -46.97 -0.54
CA THR A 285 12.91 -46.60 0.30
C THR A 285 12.07 -47.82 0.73
N ARG A 286 12.41 -49.03 0.26
CA ARG A 286 11.75 -50.27 0.64
C ARG A 286 12.72 -51.20 1.36
N ASN A 287 12.27 -51.86 2.43
CA ASN A 287 13.06 -52.78 3.25
C ASN A 287 14.39 -52.18 3.77
N HIS A 288 14.43 -50.90 4.09
CA HIS A 288 15.61 -50.23 4.66
C HIS A 288 15.19 -49.11 5.61
N THR A 289 16.15 -48.62 6.39
CA THR A 289 16.04 -47.38 7.16
C THR A 289 16.92 -46.32 6.50
N LEU A 290 16.37 -45.14 6.28
CA LEU A 290 17.04 -43.98 5.72
C LEU A 290 17.24 -42.96 6.84
N VAL A 291 18.48 -42.59 7.12
CA VAL A 291 18.82 -41.57 8.13
C VAL A 291 19.41 -40.35 7.43
N ARG A 292 18.96 -39.15 7.77
CA ARG A 292 19.47 -37.91 7.20
C ARG A 292 20.88 -37.63 7.72
N LYS A 293 21.78 -37.17 6.84
CA LYS A 293 23.16 -36.86 7.22
C LYS A 293 23.22 -35.60 8.09
N CYS A 294 24.10 -35.63 9.09
CA CYS A 294 24.30 -34.55 10.07
C CYS A 294 24.51 -33.12 9.51
N PRO A 295 25.17 -32.89 8.34
CA PRO A 295 25.32 -31.54 7.80
C PRO A 295 24.04 -30.94 7.21
N ILE A 296 22.95 -31.71 7.10
CA ILE A 296 21.70 -31.23 6.52
C ILE A 296 20.91 -30.50 7.59
N SER A 297 20.72 -29.20 7.39
CA SER A 297 20.03 -28.32 8.31
C SER A 297 18.63 -27.90 7.83
N GLN A 298 18.19 -28.38 6.67
CA GLN A 298 16.91 -28.02 6.05
C GLN A 298 16.40 -29.11 5.12
N GLY A 299 15.08 -29.12 4.91
CA GLY A 299 14.43 -30.02 3.95
C GLY A 299 14.80 -29.70 2.51
N ASP A 300 14.62 -30.67 1.62
CA ASP A 300 14.87 -30.50 0.19
C ASP A 300 13.59 -30.72 -0.61
N THR A 301 13.24 -29.74 -1.42
CA THR A 301 12.03 -29.76 -2.26
C THR A 301 12.23 -30.52 -3.58
N SER A 302 13.39 -31.15 -3.78
CA SER A 302 13.67 -32.09 -4.87
C SER A 302 14.18 -33.42 -4.33
N TRP A 303 13.34 -34.46 -4.46
CA TRP A 303 13.73 -35.82 -4.06
C TRP A 303 14.96 -36.33 -4.81
N THR A 304 15.11 -36.03 -6.10
CA THR A 304 16.28 -36.46 -6.88
C THR A 304 17.60 -35.89 -6.31
N ASN A 305 17.56 -34.68 -5.76
CA ASN A 305 18.72 -34.07 -5.09
C ASN A 305 18.96 -34.71 -3.71
N ALA A 306 17.89 -34.87 -2.93
CA ALA A 306 17.99 -35.50 -1.61
C ALA A 306 18.49 -36.95 -1.70
N ALA A 307 17.93 -37.74 -2.61
CA ALA A 307 18.24 -39.15 -2.78
C ALA A 307 19.68 -39.38 -3.26
N GLY A 308 20.18 -38.53 -4.17
CA GLY A 308 21.48 -38.69 -4.80
C GLY A 308 21.62 -40.01 -5.58
N ILE A 309 22.75 -40.17 -6.26
CA ILE A 309 23.06 -41.37 -7.05
C ILE A 309 24.13 -42.26 -6.39
N ASP A 310 24.82 -41.76 -5.37
CA ASP A 310 25.84 -42.48 -4.61
C ASP A 310 25.94 -41.97 -3.16
N PRO A 311 26.67 -42.67 -2.27
CA PRO A 311 26.77 -42.27 -0.86
C PRO A 311 27.47 -40.93 -0.62
N ILE A 312 28.13 -40.31 -1.60
CA ILE A 312 28.79 -39.01 -1.46
C ILE A 312 27.79 -37.90 -1.71
N ASN A 313 27.04 -37.96 -2.81
CA ASN A 313 26.09 -36.91 -3.22
C ASN A 313 24.67 -37.07 -2.67
N SER A 314 24.36 -38.19 -2.00
CA SER A 314 23.09 -38.35 -1.28
C SER A 314 23.07 -37.54 0.01
N GLN A 315 21.90 -37.06 0.41
CA GLN A 315 21.66 -36.49 1.75
C GLN A 315 21.34 -37.58 2.80
N TRP A 316 21.18 -38.83 2.36
CA TRP A 316 20.74 -39.95 3.18
C TRP A 316 21.86 -40.97 3.40
N ILE A 317 21.76 -41.68 4.51
CA ILE A 317 22.47 -42.93 4.78
C ILE A 317 21.46 -44.06 4.69
N VAL A 318 21.77 -45.08 3.88
CA VAL A 318 20.92 -46.26 3.72
C VAL A 318 21.42 -47.36 4.65
N LEU A 319 20.65 -47.65 5.70
CA LEU A 319 20.91 -48.72 6.65
C LEU A 319 20.11 -49.98 6.31
N SER A 320 20.52 -51.12 6.84
CA SER A 320 19.85 -52.40 6.58
C SER A 320 18.40 -52.42 7.07
N GLN A 321 17.59 -53.30 6.48
CA GLN A 321 16.23 -53.58 6.96
C GLN A 321 16.20 -53.79 8.48
N ASN A 322 15.27 -53.11 9.15
CA ASN A 322 15.07 -53.17 10.59
C ASN A 322 16.20 -52.62 11.46
N ASP A 323 16.94 -51.64 10.95
CA ASP A 323 17.86 -50.86 11.76
C ASP A 323 17.14 -49.65 12.35
N TRP A 324 16.84 -49.70 13.64
CA TRP A 324 16.13 -48.65 14.38
C TRP A 324 17.06 -47.90 15.34
N THR A 325 18.37 -47.94 15.11
CA THR A 325 19.33 -47.41 16.09
C THR A 325 19.29 -45.89 16.24
N ASN A 326 18.62 -45.18 15.34
CA ASN A 326 18.57 -43.73 15.28
C ASN A 326 17.17 -43.13 15.55
N ILE A 327 16.13 -43.95 15.65
CA ILE A 327 14.77 -43.47 15.94
C ILE A 327 14.69 -42.76 17.30
N GLY A 328 13.96 -41.64 17.35
CA GLY A 328 13.72 -40.85 18.55
C GLY A 328 14.78 -39.79 18.81
N PHE A 329 15.76 -39.61 17.92
CA PHE A 329 16.72 -38.51 18.02
C PHE A 329 17.43 -38.21 16.69
N HIS A 330 17.73 -36.93 16.46
CA HIS A 330 18.62 -36.51 15.37
C HIS A 330 19.82 -35.75 15.94
N ASN A 331 21.04 -36.20 15.64
CA ASN A 331 22.25 -35.56 16.17
C ASN A 331 22.49 -34.21 15.50
N ALA A 332 22.32 -33.11 16.23
CA ALA A 332 22.93 -31.82 15.89
C ALA A 332 24.46 -31.96 16.02
N CYS A 333 25.21 -31.70 14.95
CA CYS A 333 26.67 -31.86 14.93
C CYS A 333 27.38 -30.96 15.96
N VAL A 334 28.03 -31.55 16.97
CA VAL A 334 29.13 -30.94 17.75
C VAL A 334 30.34 -31.88 17.64
N CYS A 335 31.44 -31.40 17.06
CA CYS A 335 32.66 -32.20 16.88
C CYS A 335 33.46 -32.28 18.21
N ASP A 336 33.65 -33.48 18.79
CA ASP A 336 34.63 -33.75 19.85
C ASP A 336 35.74 -34.72 19.38
N SER A 337 36.99 -34.40 19.73
CA SER A 337 38.25 -34.63 19.02
C SER A 337 39.04 -35.89 19.38
N THR A 338 38.43 -37.00 19.81
CA THR A 338 39.21 -38.09 20.46
C THR A 338 39.21 -39.50 19.85
N THR A 339 38.79 -39.73 18.59
CA THR A 339 38.96 -41.07 17.97
C THR A 339 39.29 -41.05 16.47
N ASN A 340 40.57 -41.28 16.10
CA ASN A 340 41.00 -41.46 14.70
C ASN A 340 41.30 -42.94 14.40
N SER A 341 40.73 -43.45 13.29
CA SER A 341 40.94 -44.81 12.76
C SER A 341 41.70 -44.75 11.42
N TYR A 342 42.57 -45.74 11.14
CA TYR A 342 43.42 -45.77 9.95
C TYR A 342 43.10 -46.98 9.05
N THR A 343 42.92 -46.75 7.74
CA THR A 343 42.70 -47.80 6.72
C THR A 343 43.56 -47.57 5.46
N SER A 344 44.01 -48.64 4.78
CA SER A 344 44.94 -48.57 3.63
C SER A 344 44.42 -49.29 2.37
N ILE A 345 44.62 -48.69 1.17
CA ILE A 345 44.12 -49.16 -0.15
C ILE A 345 45.28 -49.37 -1.16
N ILE A 346 45.20 -50.39 -2.04
CA ILE A 346 46.18 -50.66 -3.12
C ILE A 346 45.43 -50.84 -4.45
N ASP A 347 45.82 -50.10 -5.51
CA ASP A 347 45.13 -50.13 -6.82
C ASP A 347 46.07 -50.05 -8.05
N THR A 348 45.62 -50.50 -9.23
CA THR A 348 46.35 -50.46 -10.52
C THR A 348 45.46 -49.97 -11.66
N ILE A 349 45.81 -48.84 -12.29
CA ILE A 349 45.03 -48.17 -13.35
C ILE A 349 45.82 -47.99 -14.65
N CYS A 350 45.17 -47.67 -15.77
CA CYS A 350 45.82 -47.35 -17.04
C CYS A 350 46.20 -45.86 -17.14
N ASN A 351 47.25 -45.54 -17.91
CA ASN A 351 47.77 -44.17 -18.07
C ASN A 351 46.71 -43.24 -18.68
N GLY A 352 46.36 -42.17 -17.96
CA GLY A 352 45.27 -41.24 -18.31
C GLY A 352 44.00 -41.41 -17.49
N LEU A 353 43.91 -42.47 -16.67
CA LEU A 353 42.92 -42.57 -15.60
C LEU A 353 43.53 -42.06 -14.29
N SER A 354 42.69 -41.66 -13.35
CA SER A 354 43.10 -41.27 -12.00
C SER A 354 42.18 -41.94 -11.00
N ILE A 355 42.66 -42.12 -9.77
CA ILE A 355 41.79 -42.46 -8.65
C ILE A 355 41.69 -41.26 -7.72
N VAL A 356 40.50 -41.03 -7.19
CA VAL A 356 40.26 -40.00 -6.19
C VAL A 356 40.19 -40.70 -4.83
N VAL A 357 41.05 -40.28 -3.90
CA VAL A 357 41.02 -40.74 -2.50
C VAL A 357 40.77 -39.50 -1.67
N GLY A 358 39.50 -39.32 -1.28
CA GLY A 358 39.06 -38.12 -0.62
C GLY A 358 38.90 -36.93 -1.57
N ASN A 359 39.50 -35.77 -1.25
CA ASN A 359 39.52 -34.61 -2.16
C ASN A 359 40.77 -34.57 -3.06
N ASN A 360 41.70 -35.52 -2.90
CA ASN A 360 42.94 -35.54 -3.65
C ASN A 360 42.86 -36.59 -4.77
N THR A 361 43.30 -36.17 -5.96
CA THR A 361 43.28 -36.98 -7.18
C THR A 361 44.69 -37.44 -7.52
N TYR A 362 44.88 -38.75 -7.71
CA TYR A 362 46.17 -39.34 -8.04
C TYR A 362 46.13 -40.02 -9.41
N ASP A 363 47.02 -39.58 -10.29
CA ASP A 363 47.13 -40.01 -11.68
C ASP A 363 48.52 -40.55 -12.03
N SER A 364 49.42 -40.63 -11.04
CA SER A 364 50.79 -41.10 -11.19
C SER A 364 51.10 -42.24 -10.22
N THR A 365 52.05 -43.11 -10.61
CA THR A 365 52.43 -44.25 -9.77
C THR A 365 53.14 -43.76 -8.51
N GLY A 366 52.61 -44.10 -7.32
CA GLY A 366 53.12 -43.59 -6.05
C GLY A 366 52.40 -44.16 -4.82
N ILE A 367 52.87 -43.77 -3.64
CA ILE A 367 52.19 -44.02 -2.36
C ILE A 367 51.82 -42.66 -1.76
N TYR A 368 50.54 -42.46 -1.47
CA TYR A 368 49.96 -41.19 -1.02
C TYR A 368 49.26 -41.36 0.32
N SER A 369 49.17 -40.28 1.10
CA SER A 369 48.53 -40.27 2.42
C SER A 369 47.60 -39.08 2.51
N ASP A 370 46.31 -39.33 2.73
CA ASP A 370 45.27 -38.32 2.79
C ASP A 370 44.55 -38.33 4.12
N THR A 371 44.33 -37.14 4.65
CA THR A 371 43.49 -36.94 5.82
C THR A 371 42.08 -36.65 5.35
N LEU A 372 41.15 -37.57 5.57
CA LEU A 372 39.73 -37.42 5.27
C LEU A 372 38.93 -37.19 6.53
N LEU A 373 38.02 -36.21 6.51
CA LEU A 373 37.04 -36.06 7.58
C LEU A 373 36.15 -37.31 7.62
N ALA A 374 36.16 -38.02 8.75
CA ALA A 374 35.20 -39.06 8.99
C ALA A 374 33.82 -38.45 9.27
N PHE A 375 32.81 -39.28 9.03
CA PHE A 375 31.36 -39.08 9.04
C PHE A 375 30.75 -38.35 10.27
N ASN A 376 31.56 -38.03 11.29
CA ASN A 376 31.14 -37.33 12.51
C ASN A 376 31.96 -36.04 12.79
N GLY A 377 32.79 -35.57 11.85
CA GLY A 377 33.55 -34.32 12.02
C GLY A 377 34.96 -34.43 12.63
N CYS A 378 35.51 -35.63 12.86
CA CYS A 378 36.94 -35.84 13.22
C CYS A 378 37.72 -36.53 12.10
N ASP A 379 39.02 -36.28 12.00
CA ASP A 379 39.85 -36.67 10.86
C ASP A 379 40.31 -38.15 10.87
N SER A 380 40.56 -38.73 9.70
CA SER A 380 41.06 -40.10 9.53
C SER A 380 42.06 -40.14 8.39
N ILE A 381 43.25 -40.71 8.61
CA ILE A 381 44.32 -40.73 7.59
C ILE A 381 44.25 -42.05 6.81
N ILE A 382 43.99 -41.97 5.50
CA ILE A 382 44.03 -43.07 4.54
C ILE A 382 45.38 -43.09 3.82
N THR A 383 46.00 -44.26 3.66
CA THR A 383 47.22 -44.43 2.87
C THR A 383 46.95 -45.27 1.61
N THR A 384 47.25 -44.74 0.42
CA THR A 384 46.94 -45.37 -0.88
C THR A 384 48.19 -45.65 -1.71
N THR A 385 48.35 -46.87 -2.23
CA THR A 385 49.42 -47.26 -3.15
C THR A 385 48.88 -47.47 -4.57
N LEU A 386 49.29 -46.65 -5.54
CA LEU A 386 48.79 -46.65 -6.92
C LEU A 386 49.86 -47.07 -7.94
N THR A 387 49.53 -47.98 -8.86
CA THR A 387 50.37 -48.35 -10.03
C THR A 387 49.69 -47.98 -11.35
N VAL A 388 50.35 -47.25 -12.25
CA VAL A 388 49.77 -46.76 -13.53
C VAL A 388 50.44 -47.46 -14.73
N LEU A 389 49.68 -48.24 -15.50
CA LEU A 389 50.12 -49.00 -16.69
C LEU A 389 50.22 -48.09 -17.93
N SER A 390 51.26 -48.23 -18.76
CA SER A 390 51.64 -47.24 -19.80
C SER A 390 50.75 -47.12 -21.06
N THR A 391 49.57 -47.74 -21.12
CA THR A 391 48.64 -47.67 -22.27
C THR A 391 47.19 -47.45 -21.83
N SER A 392 46.46 -46.54 -22.47
CA SER A 392 45.14 -46.01 -22.04
C SER A 392 43.94 -46.81 -22.54
N ALA A 393 42.94 -47.06 -21.69
CA ALA A 393 41.55 -47.29 -22.09
C ALA A 393 40.83 -45.94 -22.08
N SER A 394 40.04 -45.64 -23.10
CA SER A 394 39.38 -44.34 -23.28
C SER A 394 37.91 -44.57 -23.54
N SER A 395 37.07 -44.23 -22.56
CA SER A 395 35.68 -43.91 -22.80
C SER A 395 35.58 -42.42 -23.06
N THR A 396 35.01 -42.03 -24.19
CA THR A 396 34.91 -40.63 -24.60
C THR A 396 33.43 -40.29 -24.70
N VAL A 397 32.94 -39.45 -23.79
CA VAL A 397 31.62 -38.84 -23.97
C VAL A 397 31.82 -37.59 -24.82
N ASN A 398 31.24 -37.58 -26.01
CA ASN A 398 31.19 -36.41 -26.85
C ASN A 398 29.78 -35.83 -26.75
N ASP A 399 29.61 -34.81 -25.92
CA ASP A 399 28.42 -33.95 -26.02
C ASP A 399 28.63 -33.05 -27.23
N VAL A 400 27.90 -33.33 -28.31
CA VAL A 400 28.02 -32.59 -29.56
C VAL A 400 26.72 -31.84 -29.77
N THR A 401 26.77 -30.52 -29.70
CA THR A 401 25.68 -29.68 -30.18
C THR A 401 25.95 -29.31 -31.62
N ILE A 402 24.99 -29.54 -32.51
CA ILE A 402 25.07 -29.13 -33.91
C ILE A 402 23.86 -28.27 -34.26
N CYS A 403 24.00 -27.41 -35.27
CA CYS A 403 22.90 -26.61 -35.78
C CYS A 403 21.97 -27.47 -36.67
N ASP A 404 20.70 -27.05 -36.78
CA ASP A 404 19.77 -27.65 -37.73
C ASP A 404 20.34 -27.63 -39.15
N GLY A 405 20.39 -28.81 -39.80
CA GLY A 405 21.01 -29.02 -41.11
C GLY A 405 22.43 -29.60 -41.11
N ASP A 406 23.11 -29.64 -39.95
CA ASP A 406 24.44 -30.25 -39.82
C ASP A 406 24.37 -31.74 -39.45
N SER A 407 25.53 -32.42 -39.41
CA SER A 407 25.62 -33.82 -38.97
C SER A 407 26.97 -34.12 -38.32
N VAL A 408 27.00 -35.13 -37.43
CA VAL A 408 28.23 -35.63 -36.79
C VAL A 408 28.49 -37.08 -37.19
N VAL A 409 29.75 -37.44 -37.42
CA VAL A 409 30.18 -38.79 -37.81
C VAL A 409 31.06 -39.40 -36.72
N VAL A 410 30.71 -40.59 -36.24
CA VAL A 410 31.47 -41.32 -35.20
C VAL A 410 31.73 -42.75 -35.68
N GLY A 411 33.00 -43.11 -35.86
CA GLY A 411 33.39 -44.38 -36.49
C GLY A 411 32.89 -44.49 -37.94
N SER A 412 31.93 -45.39 -38.18
CA SER A 412 31.25 -45.55 -39.47
C SER A 412 29.80 -45.00 -39.48
N SER A 413 29.32 -44.48 -38.35
CA SER A 413 27.94 -44.04 -38.14
C SER A 413 27.81 -42.52 -38.32
N VAL A 414 26.68 -42.05 -38.86
CA VAL A 414 26.37 -40.62 -39.09
C VAL A 414 25.06 -40.26 -38.42
N TYR A 415 25.04 -39.18 -37.64
CA TYR A 415 23.89 -38.72 -36.85
C TYR A 415 23.56 -37.26 -37.14
N ASN A 416 22.28 -36.94 -37.26
CA ASN A 416 21.76 -35.60 -37.60
C ASN A 416 20.45 -35.25 -36.89
N SER A 417 20.14 -35.95 -35.79
CA SER A 417 18.94 -35.73 -34.97
C SER A 417 19.28 -35.88 -33.49
N THR A 418 18.67 -35.07 -32.63
CA THR A 418 18.91 -35.07 -31.18
C THR A 418 18.72 -36.47 -30.58
N GLY A 419 19.67 -36.93 -29.78
CA GLY A 419 19.65 -38.25 -29.15
C GLY A 419 21.01 -38.66 -28.58
N SER A 420 21.02 -39.69 -27.73
CA SER A 420 22.25 -40.29 -27.20
C SER A 420 22.58 -41.58 -27.96
N TYR A 421 23.78 -41.65 -28.50
CA TYR A 421 24.26 -42.76 -29.33
C TYR A 421 25.52 -43.38 -28.69
N VAL A 422 25.57 -44.71 -28.57
CA VAL A 422 26.72 -45.40 -27.97
C VAL A 422 27.40 -46.28 -29.01
N ASP A 423 28.66 -45.98 -29.30
CA ASP A 423 29.51 -46.76 -30.20
C ASP A 423 30.66 -47.41 -29.42
N VAL A 424 30.83 -48.73 -29.53
CA VAL A 424 31.94 -49.45 -28.90
C VAL A 424 33.01 -49.76 -29.94
N LEU A 425 34.22 -49.24 -29.72
CA LEU A 425 35.39 -49.39 -30.58
C LEU A 425 36.49 -50.15 -29.83
N THR A 426 36.85 -51.35 -30.27
CA THR A 426 37.84 -52.20 -29.58
C THR A 426 39.21 -52.10 -30.24
N ASN A 427 40.28 -51.91 -29.44
CA ASN A 427 41.64 -51.99 -29.96
C ASN A 427 42.20 -53.43 -29.85
N SER A 428 43.31 -53.69 -30.55
CA SER A 428 43.89 -55.04 -30.68
C SER A 428 44.57 -55.60 -29.41
N ALA A 429 44.63 -54.83 -28.32
CA ALA A 429 45.16 -55.28 -27.02
C ALA A 429 44.07 -55.68 -26.01
N GLY A 430 42.79 -55.64 -26.41
CA GLY A 430 41.66 -56.02 -25.56
C GLY A 430 41.20 -54.94 -24.59
N CYS A 431 41.69 -53.70 -24.73
CA CYS A 431 41.06 -52.53 -24.10
C CYS A 431 39.92 -52.06 -25.01
N ASP A 432 38.72 -51.91 -24.45
CA ASP A 432 37.57 -51.31 -25.09
C ASP A 432 37.64 -49.78 -25.01
N SER A 433 37.10 -49.13 -26.03
CA SER A 433 36.78 -47.71 -26.00
C SER A 433 35.30 -47.56 -26.28
N THR A 434 34.57 -46.98 -25.33
CA THR A 434 33.14 -46.69 -25.49
C THR A 434 33.01 -45.21 -25.79
N VAL A 435 32.55 -44.87 -26.99
CA VAL A 435 32.27 -43.48 -27.38
C VAL A 435 30.76 -43.26 -27.26
N THR A 436 30.35 -42.50 -26.26
CA THR A 436 28.95 -42.08 -26.11
C THR A 436 28.82 -40.68 -26.69
N THR A 437 28.06 -40.52 -27.76
CA THR A 437 27.79 -39.22 -28.37
C THR A 437 26.39 -38.75 -28.00
N ASN A 438 26.28 -37.77 -27.13
CA ASN A 438 25.01 -37.09 -26.87
C ASN A 438 24.88 -35.95 -27.88
N LEU A 439 24.12 -36.18 -28.94
CA LEU A 439 23.89 -35.19 -29.98
C LEU A 439 22.69 -34.33 -29.60
N THR A 440 22.87 -33.01 -29.54
CA THR A 440 21.78 -32.04 -29.43
C THR A 440 21.72 -31.22 -30.70
N VAL A 441 20.64 -31.33 -31.47
CA VAL A 441 20.39 -30.49 -32.65
C VAL A 441 19.57 -29.29 -32.22
N GLN A 442 20.14 -28.09 -32.31
CA GLN A 442 19.42 -26.85 -32.02
C GLN A 442 18.72 -26.31 -33.27
N THR A 443 17.39 -26.23 -33.21
CA THR A 443 16.54 -25.58 -34.22
C THR A 443 16.17 -24.16 -33.77
N PRO A 444 16.04 -23.18 -34.68
CA PRO A 444 15.57 -21.84 -34.33
C PRO A 444 14.18 -21.89 -33.68
N VAL A 445 13.98 -21.08 -32.63
CA VAL A 445 12.69 -20.95 -31.96
C VAL A 445 11.96 -19.75 -32.54
N TYR A 446 10.71 -19.93 -32.95
CA TYR A 446 9.84 -18.87 -33.43
C TYR A 446 8.76 -18.58 -32.39
N GLN A 447 8.62 -17.33 -32.00
CA GLN A 447 7.59 -16.89 -31.06
C GLN A 447 6.98 -15.57 -31.52
N ASP A 448 5.65 -15.56 -31.61
CA ASP A 448 4.84 -14.35 -31.79
C ASP A 448 4.32 -13.94 -30.41
N ILE A 449 4.77 -12.79 -29.91
CA ILE A 449 4.43 -12.31 -28.57
C ILE A 449 3.82 -10.92 -28.68
N THR A 450 2.73 -10.69 -27.95
CA THR A 450 2.07 -9.39 -27.82
C THR A 450 2.17 -8.93 -26.37
N ILE A 451 2.68 -7.71 -26.12
CA ILE A 451 2.74 -7.09 -24.79
C ILE A 451 2.06 -5.71 -24.82
N CYS A 452 1.59 -5.20 -23.68
CA CYS A 452 0.96 -3.88 -23.61
C CYS A 452 2.03 -2.76 -23.63
N ASP A 453 1.66 -1.56 -24.03
CA ASP A 453 2.56 -0.39 -24.05
C ASP A 453 2.99 0.00 -22.62
N GLY A 454 4.31 0.08 -22.40
CA GLY A 454 4.90 0.21 -21.07
C GLY A 454 5.42 -1.10 -20.46
N ASP A 455 4.97 -2.25 -20.97
CA ASP A 455 5.53 -3.55 -20.58
C ASP A 455 6.87 -3.82 -21.28
N SER A 456 7.57 -4.83 -20.79
CA SER A 456 8.79 -5.32 -21.42
C SER A 456 8.81 -6.84 -21.52
N LEU A 457 9.31 -7.34 -22.64
CA LEU A 457 9.60 -8.74 -22.88
C LEU A 457 11.11 -8.94 -22.76
N VAL A 458 11.54 -9.85 -21.90
CA VAL A 458 12.95 -10.26 -21.80
C VAL A 458 13.16 -11.54 -22.60
N VAL A 459 14.08 -11.52 -23.57
CA VAL A 459 14.51 -12.70 -24.33
C VAL A 459 16.03 -12.83 -24.21
N GLY A 460 16.50 -13.84 -23.47
CA GLY A 460 17.92 -13.96 -23.11
C GLY A 460 18.37 -12.77 -22.24
N ASN A 461 19.38 -12.03 -22.69
CA ASN A 461 19.85 -10.80 -22.03
C ASN A 461 19.23 -9.52 -22.65
N SER A 462 18.44 -9.66 -23.71
CA SER A 462 17.82 -8.54 -24.41
C SER A 462 16.47 -8.21 -23.76
N VAL A 463 16.21 -6.93 -23.55
CA VAL A 463 14.91 -6.42 -23.09
C VAL A 463 14.27 -5.64 -24.23
N TYR A 464 13.05 -6.03 -24.59
CA TYR A 464 12.29 -5.43 -25.68
C TYR A 464 11.01 -4.78 -25.16
N ASN A 465 10.83 -3.52 -25.53
CA ASN A 465 9.70 -2.68 -25.18
C ASN A 465 9.18 -1.88 -26.39
N VAL A 466 9.61 -2.25 -27.61
CA VAL A 466 9.20 -1.63 -28.88
C VAL A 466 8.79 -2.73 -29.86
N GLY A 467 7.79 -2.47 -30.71
CA GLY A 467 7.29 -3.46 -31.65
C GLY A 467 8.26 -3.73 -32.79
N GLY A 468 8.41 -4.99 -33.19
CA GLY A 468 9.32 -5.38 -34.25
C GLY A 468 9.63 -6.87 -34.26
N SER A 469 10.27 -7.31 -35.34
CA SER A 469 10.85 -8.66 -35.41
C SER A 469 12.30 -8.62 -34.95
N TYR A 470 12.55 -9.26 -33.82
CA TYR A 470 13.86 -9.37 -33.20
C TYR A 470 14.45 -10.75 -33.48
N THR A 471 15.77 -10.77 -33.62
CA THR A 471 16.55 -11.99 -33.77
C THR A 471 17.58 -11.97 -32.68
N ASP A 472 17.33 -12.75 -31.64
CA ASP A 472 18.26 -12.92 -30.54
C ASP A 472 19.15 -14.11 -30.83
N THR A 473 20.44 -13.83 -30.87
CA THR A 473 21.48 -14.85 -30.87
C THR A 473 21.85 -15.09 -29.41
N ILE A 474 21.20 -16.07 -28.78
CA ILE A 474 21.60 -16.46 -27.44
C ILE A 474 22.86 -17.30 -27.61
N GLN A 475 24.00 -16.70 -27.26
CA GLN A 475 25.29 -17.34 -27.36
C GLN A 475 25.37 -18.43 -26.29
N SER A 476 25.14 -19.67 -26.69
CA SER A 476 25.55 -20.80 -25.85
C SER A 476 27.07 -20.79 -25.76
N SER A 477 27.61 -21.22 -24.62
CA SER A 477 29.06 -21.31 -24.38
C SER A 477 29.81 -22.25 -25.34
N ILE A 478 29.11 -22.89 -26.29
CA ILE A 478 29.60 -23.91 -27.23
C ILE A 478 29.58 -23.43 -28.70
N GLY A 479 29.08 -22.22 -29.01
CA GLY A 479 29.17 -21.64 -30.36
C GLY A 479 28.12 -22.12 -31.37
N CYS A 480 27.11 -22.88 -30.91
CA CYS A 480 25.81 -22.93 -31.57
C CYS A 480 25.00 -21.74 -31.04
N ASP A 481 24.78 -20.78 -31.92
CA ASP A 481 23.93 -19.64 -31.66
C ASP A 481 22.48 -20.11 -31.71
N SER A 482 21.79 -20.13 -30.57
CA SER A 482 20.34 -20.30 -30.57
C SER A 482 19.75 -19.02 -31.12
N ILE A 483 19.25 -19.09 -32.37
CA ILE A 483 18.54 -17.98 -32.99
C ILE A 483 17.08 -18.06 -32.53
N VAL A 484 16.67 -17.13 -31.67
CA VAL A 484 15.27 -16.91 -31.32
C VAL A 484 14.74 -15.80 -32.22
N TYR A 485 13.75 -16.15 -33.03
CA TYR A 485 12.98 -15.17 -33.79
C TYR A 485 11.77 -14.76 -32.95
N THR A 486 11.84 -13.56 -32.39
CA THR A 486 10.74 -12.96 -31.63
C THR A 486 10.04 -11.94 -32.50
N ASN A 487 8.81 -12.20 -32.91
CA ASN A 487 7.97 -11.17 -33.50
C ASN A 487 7.15 -10.52 -32.38
N LEU A 488 7.64 -9.38 -31.89
CA LEU A 488 7.02 -8.63 -30.80
C LEU A 488 6.04 -7.60 -31.36
N THR A 489 4.77 -7.75 -31.02
CA THR A 489 3.75 -6.74 -31.29
C THR A 489 3.50 -5.96 -30.01
N ILE A 490 3.73 -4.64 -30.01
CA ILE A 490 3.30 -3.79 -28.88
C ILE A 490 1.85 -3.40 -29.12
N TYR A 491 1.00 -3.73 -28.15
CA TYR A 491 -0.37 -3.27 -28.12
C TYR A 491 -0.43 -1.94 -27.36
N SER A 492 -0.50 -0.83 -28.08
CA SER A 492 -0.68 0.49 -27.47
C SER A 492 -2.16 0.82 -27.33
N GLN A 493 -2.50 1.44 -26.21
CA GLN A 493 -3.85 1.92 -25.88
C GLN A 493 -4.42 2.94 -26.88
N PHE A 494 -3.60 3.48 -27.80
CA PHE A 494 -4.04 4.32 -28.92
C PHE A 494 -3.32 3.95 -30.22
N ASN A 495 -3.75 2.88 -30.89
CA ASN A 495 -3.18 2.51 -32.20
C ASN A 495 -3.34 3.67 -33.21
N SER A 496 -2.21 4.11 -33.79
CA SER A 496 -2.20 5.02 -34.93
C SER A 496 -2.80 4.35 -36.17
N ILE A 497 -3.76 5.02 -36.79
CA ILE A 497 -4.33 4.68 -38.09
C ILE A 497 -3.66 5.55 -39.15
N PHE A 498 -2.98 4.90 -40.09
CA PHE A 498 -2.42 5.53 -41.28
C PHE A 498 -3.46 5.54 -42.41
N GLY A 499 -3.58 6.67 -43.11
CA GLY A 499 -4.56 6.84 -44.20
C GLY A 499 -4.24 8.00 -45.12
N GLY A 500 -5.22 8.42 -45.93
CA GLY A 500 -4.98 9.33 -47.05
C GLY A 500 -4.41 8.62 -48.27
N ILE A 501 -3.79 9.37 -49.19
CA ILE A 501 -3.03 8.78 -50.29
C ILE A 501 -1.66 8.32 -49.74
N PRO A 502 -1.25 7.05 -49.95
CA PRO A 502 -0.01 6.52 -49.38
C PRO A 502 1.27 7.22 -49.85
N ASP A 503 1.34 7.59 -51.12
CA ASP A 503 2.54 8.20 -51.71
C ASP A 503 2.22 8.99 -52.99
N ASN A 504 3.25 9.60 -53.59
CA ASN A 504 3.14 10.39 -54.81
C ASN A 504 2.99 9.57 -56.11
N THR A 505 2.82 8.25 -56.04
CA THR A 505 2.73 7.35 -57.21
C THR A 505 1.29 6.95 -57.56
N VAL A 506 0.32 7.25 -56.68
CA VAL A 506 -1.09 6.87 -56.85
C VAL A 506 -1.83 7.86 -57.77
N GLY A 507 -1.76 7.66 -59.08
CA GLY A 507 -2.36 8.54 -60.08
C GLY A 507 -1.41 9.64 -60.58
N GLY A 508 -1.92 10.59 -61.35
CA GLY A 508 -1.13 11.70 -61.87
C GLY A 508 -1.05 12.88 -60.91
N GLY A 509 0.11 13.54 -60.88
CA GLY A 509 0.39 14.72 -60.07
C GLY A 509 1.55 15.53 -60.62
N ASN A 510 1.80 16.71 -60.04
CA ASN A 510 2.95 17.56 -60.34
C ASN A 510 3.31 18.36 -59.09
N PHE A 511 4.54 18.89 -59.03
CA PHE A 511 4.92 19.86 -58.01
C PHE A 511 4.15 21.17 -58.20
N TYR A 512 3.75 21.76 -57.07
CA TYR A 512 2.90 22.93 -57.03
C TYR A 512 3.40 23.94 -56.00
N SER A 513 3.44 25.19 -56.45
CA SER A 513 3.90 26.35 -55.68
C SER A 513 2.68 27.26 -55.44
N GLY A 514 2.08 27.17 -54.25
CA GLY A 514 0.89 27.93 -53.86
C GLY A 514 0.25 27.43 -52.58
N GLN A 515 -0.49 28.30 -51.89
CA GLN A 515 -1.14 27.98 -50.62
C GLN A 515 -2.42 27.16 -50.85
N GLN A 516 -2.47 25.93 -50.32
CA GLN A 516 -3.62 25.04 -50.35
C GLN A 516 -3.65 24.16 -49.09
N SER A 517 -4.80 23.56 -48.80
CA SER A 517 -5.05 22.71 -47.63
C SER A 517 -5.91 21.48 -47.99
N LEU A 518 -5.79 20.45 -47.18
CA LEU A 518 -6.77 19.37 -47.06
C LEU A 518 -7.81 19.74 -46.02
N GLU A 519 -9.07 19.38 -46.25
CA GLU A 519 -10.16 19.53 -45.29
C GLU A 519 -10.35 18.22 -44.52
N LEU A 520 -10.37 18.28 -43.19
CA LEU A 520 -10.49 17.12 -42.30
C LEU A 520 -11.76 17.23 -41.43
N SER A 521 -12.39 16.08 -41.24
CA SER A 521 -13.45 15.88 -40.25
C SER A 521 -12.96 14.90 -39.19
N CYS A 522 -12.96 15.32 -37.93
CA CYS A 522 -12.63 14.50 -36.78
C CYS A 522 -13.92 14.00 -36.13
N TYR A 523 -14.15 12.68 -36.11
CA TYR A 523 -15.40 12.08 -35.64
C TYR A 523 -15.44 11.88 -34.12
N MET A 524 -14.27 11.68 -33.51
CA MET A 524 -14.07 11.57 -32.06
C MET A 524 -12.71 12.17 -31.68
N PRO A 525 -12.49 12.65 -30.44
CA PRO A 525 -11.24 13.28 -30.04
C PRO A 525 -10.02 12.45 -30.43
N SER A 526 -9.17 13.02 -31.29
CA SER A 526 -8.07 12.31 -31.95
C SER A 526 -6.85 13.21 -32.07
N GLU A 527 -5.67 12.64 -32.07
CA GLU A 527 -4.41 13.35 -32.32
C GLU A 527 -3.97 13.14 -33.77
N LEU A 528 -3.73 14.25 -34.50
CA LEU A 528 -3.05 14.26 -35.78
C LEU A 528 -1.54 14.17 -35.51
N VAL A 529 -0.98 12.98 -35.69
CA VAL A 529 0.39 12.66 -35.28
C VAL A 529 1.39 13.12 -36.32
N SER A 530 1.26 12.67 -37.58
CA SER A 530 2.28 12.94 -38.60
C SER A 530 1.78 12.76 -40.05
N ALA A 531 2.54 13.23 -41.05
CA ALA A 531 2.30 12.96 -42.47
C ALA A 531 3.60 13.02 -43.29
N VAL A 532 3.64 12.30 -44.41
CA VAL A 532 4.73 12.33 -45.40
C VAL A 532 4.51 13.49 -46.39
N ILE A 533 5.55 14.28 -46.63
CA ILE A 533 5.56 15.41 -47.56
C ILE A 533 6.62 15.18 -48.64
N TYR A 534 6.26 15.39 -49.91
CA TYR A 534 7.19 15.27 -51.04
C TYR A 534 7.52 16.66 -51.61
N ALA A 535 8.82 16.97 -51.73
CA ALA A 535 9.33 18.20 -52.33
C ALA A 535 10.28 17.91 -53.51
N ASP A 536 10.38 18.86 -54.45
CA ASP A 536 11.29 18.81 -55.62
C ASP A 536 12.70 19.35 -55.29
N ASP A 537 12.78 20.37 -54.42
CA ASP A 537 14.02 20.95 -53.90
C ASP A 537 13.95 21.11 -52.38
N THR A 538 15.07 21.43 -51.75
CA THR A 538 15.13 21.72 -50.31
C THR A 538 14.39 23.00 -49.98
N THR A 539 13.31 22.90 -49.21
CA THR A 539 12.41 24.03 -48.88
C THR A 539 12.08 24.09 -47.40
N LEU A 540 12.24 25.27 -46.79
CA LEU A 540 11.74 25.57 -45.45
C LEU A 540 10.25 25.93 -45.53
N THR A 541 9.39 25.08 -44.97
CA THR A 541 7.93 25.22 -45.08
C THR A 541 7.28 25.18 -43.71
N THR A 542 6.32 26.08 -43.47
CA THR A 542 5.45 26.05 -42.28
C THR A 542 4.14 25.39 -42.64
N PHE A 543 3.81 24.30 -41.94
CA PHE A 543 2.56 23.57 -42.02
C PHE A 543 1.64 24.04 -40.89
N GLU A 544 0.35 24.18 -41.15
CA GLU A 544 -0.63 24.74 -40.21
C GLU A 544 -1.87 23.85 -40.17
N VAL A 545 -2.44 23.69 -38.97
CA VAL A 545 -3.81 23.24 -38.76
C VAL A 545 -4.67 24.46 -38.46
N ARG A 546 -5.74 24.68 -39.21
CA ARG A 546 -6.64 25.85 -39.06
C ARG A 546 -8.08 25.42 -38.81
N ASP A 547 -8.87 26.32 -38.21
CA ASP A 547 -10.33 26.21 -38.14
C ASP A 547 -11.04 26.74 -39.40
N ASN A 548 -12.36 26.57 -39.48
CA ASN A 548 -13.22 27.05 -40.58
C ASN A 548 -13.24 28.59 -40.75
N ASN A 549 -12.72 29.33 -39.75
CA ASN A 549 -12.60 30.79 -39.81
C ASN A 549 -11.20 31.22 -40.29
N GLY A 550 -10.31 30.27 -40.57
CA GLY A 550 -8.93 30.50 -41.01
C GLY A 550 -7.97 30.83 -39.87
N ASN A 551 -8.36 30.65 -38.61
CA ASN A 551 -7.46 30.83 -37.47
C ASN A 551 -6.49 29.65 -37.37
N VAL A 552 -5.21 29.92 -37.15
CA VAL A 552 -4.20 28.88 -36.91
C VAL A 552 -4.37 28.32 -35.52
N LEU A 553 -4.67 27.02 -35.44
CA LEU A 553 -4.80 26.27 -34.21
C LEU A 553 -3.46 25.69 -33.76
N ASP A 554 -2.65 25.22 -34.72
CA ASP A 554 -1.29 24.75 -34.48
C ASP A 554 -0.42 24.86 -35.75
N SER A 555 0.90 24.87 -35.60
CA SER A 555 1.82 24.97 -36.74
C SER A 555 3.20 24.36 -36.48
N VAL A 556 3.79 23.80 -37.53
CA VAL A 556 5.14 23.22 -37.52
C VAL A 556 5.94 23.74 -38.70
N THR A 557 7.15 24.26 -38.46
CA THR A 557 8.09 24.66 -39.52
C THR A 557 9.19 23.63 -39.68
N ALA A 558 9.33 23.06 -40.89
CA ALA A 558 10.34 22.05 -41.19
C ALA A 558 11.06 22.30 -42.52
N ASN A 559 12.32 21.87 -42.59
CA ASN A 559 13.11 21.89 -43.82
C ASN A 559 12.94 20.56 -44.56
N ILE A 560 12.26 20.58 -45.71
CA ILE A 560 11.96 19.38 -46.50
C ILE A 560 12.99 19.29 -47.62
N ILE A 561 13.79 18.22 -47.66
CA ILE A 561 14.72 17.96 -48.77
C ILE A 561 14.02 17.13 -49.88
N PRO A 562 14.58 17.01 -51.09
CA PRO A 562 13.94 16.28 -52.19
C PRO A 562 13.58 14.83 -51.82
N GLY A 563 12.35 14.42 -52.12
CA GLY A 563 11.79 13.11 -51.76
C GLY A 563 10.76 13.16 -50.61
N GLY A 564 10.24 11.99 -50.23
CA GLY A 564 9.21 11.87 -49.19
C GLY A 564 9.81 11.93 -47.78
N HIS A 565 9.38 12.88 -46.98
CA HIS A 565 9.85 13.10 -45.60
C HIS A 565 8.66 13.18 -44.64
N ARG A 566 8.69 12.42 -43.54
CA ARG A 566 7.62 12.44 -42.53
C ARG A 566 7.82 13.59 -41.55
N ILE A 567 6.76 14.37 -41.36
CA ILE A 567 6.70 15.52 -40.45
C ILE A 567 5.69 15.21 -39.35
N TYR A 568 6.08 15.47 -38.11
CA TYR A 568 5.26 15.25 -36.92
C TYR A 568 4.59 16.55 -36.50
N PHE A 569 3.28 16.50 -36.25
CA PHE A 569 2.46 17.61 -35.77
C PHE A 569 2.11 17.43 -34.30
N ASN A 570 1.66 16.24 -33.89
CA ASN A 570 1.18 15.92 -32.55
C ASN A 570 0.07 16.87 -32.07
N TYR A 571 -0.84 17.22 -32.98
CA TYR A 571 -1.92 18.16 -32.71
C TYR A 571 -3.18 17.43 -32.24
N ASN A 572 -3.73 17.82 -31.08
CA ASN A 572 -4.98 17.28 -30.57
C ASN A 572 -6.19 17.94 -31.26
N MET A 573 -6.93 17.15 -32.03
CA MET A 573 -8.17 17.52 -32.67
C MET A 573 -9.37 17.13 -31.79
N SER A 574 -10.21 18.11 -31.48
CA SER A 574 -11.54 17.87 -30.93
C SER A 574 -12.48 17.32 -32.01
N ALA A 575 -13.49 16.53 -31.62
CA ALA A 575 -14.51 16.08 -32.57
C ALA A 575 -15.20 17.30 -33.23
N GLY A 576 -15.23 17.32 -34.56
CA GLY A 576 -15.70 18.45 -35.36
C GLY A 576 -15.39 18.28 -36.84
N SER A 577 -16.10 19.04 -37.68
CA SER A 577 -15.80 19.19 -39.11
C SER A 577 -14.99 20.46 -39.36
N ASP A 578 -14.47 20.61 -40.58
CA ASP A 578 -13.91 21.87 -41.11
C ASP A 578 -12.51 22.26 -40.58
N TYR A 579 -11.69 21.27 -40.20
CA TYR A 579 -10.27 21.51 -39.98
C TYR A 579 -9.56 21.61 -41.33
N GLU A 580 -8.61 22.54 -41.44
CA GLU A 580 -7.74 22.63 -42.62
C GLU A 580 -6.30 22.27 -42.25
N LEU A 581 -5.75 21.22 -42.87
CA LEU A 581 -4.32 20.92 -42.82
C LEU A 581 -3.65 21.48 -44.07
N GLY A 582 -2.89 22.56 -43.91
CA GLY A 582 -2.32 23.32 -45.02
C GLY A 582 -0.93 23.86 -44.73
N ILE A 583 -0.51 24.82 -45.55
CA ILE A 583 0.75 25.54 -45.38
C ILE A 583 0.50 27.03 -45.14
N SER A 584 1.45 27.68 -44.49
CA SER A 584 1.53 29.14 -44.33
C SER A 584 2.28 29.74 -45.52
N GLY A 585 1.61 30.57 -46.33
CA GLY A 585 2.21 31.20 -47.51
C GLY A 585 2.39 30.26 -48.71
N SER A 586 3.26 30.63 -49.66
CA SER A 586 3.51 29.84 -50.88
C SER A 586 4.43 28.66 -50.62
N SER A 587 4.06 27.45 -51.05
CA SER A 587 5.02 26.32 -51.12
C SER A 587 6.12 26.60 -52.15
N ASN A 588 7.34 26.16 -51.87
CA ASN A 588 8.37 25.98 -52.89
C ASN A 588 8.36 24.51 -53.33
N ASP A 589 7.44 24.18 -54.26
CA ASP A 589 7.48 22.94 -55.03
C ASP A 589 7.15 21.65 -54.24
N LEU A 590 6.01 21.66 -53.54
CA LEU A 590 5.45 20.45 -52.90
C LEU A 590 4.54 19.67 -53.86
N PHE A 591 4.55 18.35 -53.76
CA PHE A 591 3.78 17.48 -54.66
C PHE A 591 2.28 17.47 -54.34
N ARG A 592 1.45 17.57 -55.39
CA ARG A 592 -0.01 17.36 -55.31
C ARG A 592 -0.48 16.36 -56.36
N HIS A 593 -1.58 15.66 -56.07
CA HIS A 593 -2.34 14.93 -57.08
C HIS A 593 -3.37 15.82 -57.76
N ASN A 594 -3.51 15.64 -59.08
CA ASN A 594 -4.56 16.23 -59.91
C ASN A 594 -5.41 15.18 -60.64
N SER A 595 -5.20 13.90 -60.32
CA SER A 595 -5.99 12.76 -60.79
C SER A 595 -5.80 11.58 -59.83
N GLY A 596 -6.75 10.64 -59.78
CA GLY A 596 -6.71 9.51 -58.84
C GLY A 596 -7.18 9.85 -57.41
N VAL A 597 -7.82 11.01 -57.24
CA VAL A 597 -8.34 11.49 -55.95
C VAL A 597 -9.78 11.00 -55.76
N ASN A 598 -10.09 10.42 -54.61
CA ASN A 598 -11.42 9.92 -54.27
C ASN A 598 -11.72 10.11 -52.78
N TYR A 599 -12.28 11.27 -52.42
CA TYR A 599 -12.70 11.57 -51.06
C TYR A 599 -13.99 10.82 -50.67
N PRO A 600 -14.18 10.49 -49.37
CA PRO A 600 -13.28 10.75 -48.25
C PRO A 600 -12.22 9.65 -48.05
N TYR A 601 -11.07 10.04 -47.49
CA TYR A 601 -10.04 9.10 -47.02
C TYR A 601 -10.18 8.92 -45.51
N ASN A 602 -10.70 7.78 -45.07
CA ASN A 602 -11.07 7.53 -43.67
C ASN A 602 -9.91 6.94 -42.85
N PHE A 603 -9.77 7.40 -41.61
CA PHE A 603 -8.87 6.87 -40.57
C PHE A 603 -9.69 6.09 -39.54
N GLY A 604 -10.35 5.02 -39.98
CA GLY A 604 -11.26 4.24 -39.13
C GLY A 604 -12.45 5.06 -38.62
N SER A 605 -12.72 4.98 -37.32
CA SER A 605 -13.75 5.79 -36.63
C SER A 605 -13.22 7.14 -36.12
N LEU A 606 -11.94 7.46 -36.32
CA LEU A 606 -11.28 8.61 -35.69
C LEU A 606 -11.52 9.90 -36.46
N ALA A 607 -11.20 9.90 -37.76
CA ALA A 607 -11.30 11.07 -38.62
C ALA A 607 -11.38 10.67 -40.10
N ALA A 608 -11.55 11.65 -40.99
CA ALA A 608 -11.36 11.48 -42.43
C ALA A 608 -10.88 12.78 -43.08
N VAL A 609 -10.09 12.65 -44.16
CA VAL A 609 -9.91 13.75 -45.11
C VAL A 609 -11.11 13.78 -46.05
N THR A 610 -11.88 14.86 -46.04
CA THR A 610 -13.18 14.94 -46.71
C THR A 610 -13.14 15.72 -48.03
N SER A 611 -12.17 16.62 -48.21
CA SER A 611 -12.01 17.43 -49.42
C SER A 611 -10.63 18.12 -49.43
N SER A 612 -10.42 19.03 -50.38
CA SER A 612 -9.34 20.01 -50.36
C SER A 612 -9.88 21.41 -50.65
N SER A 613 -9.09 22.43 -50.33
CA SER A 613 -9.39 23.85 -50.60
C SER A 613 -9.58 24.20 -52.09
N ALA A 614 -9.21 23.30 -53.02
CA ALA A 614 -9.46 23.43 -54.46
C ALA A 614 -10.59 22.50 -54.98
N GLY A 615 -11.36 21.89 -54.07
CA GLY A 615 -12.42 20.93 -54.35
C GLY A 615 -11.94 19.47 -54.49
N GLY A 616 -12.88 18.58 -54.79
CA GLY A 616 -12.66 17.11 -54.76
C GLY A 616 -11.75 16.52 -55.86
N ASN A 617 -11.17 17.33 -56.75
CA ASN A 617 -10.34 16.86 -57.86
C ASN A 617 -8.83 16.86 -57.56
N TYR A 618 -8.42 17.46 -56.44
CA TYR A 618 -7.02 17.62 -56.07
C TYR A 618 -6.78 17.10 -54.65
N TYR A 619 -5.58 16.60 -54.39
CA TYR A 619 -5.12 16.17 -53.06
C TYR A 619 -3.74 16.78 -52.82
N TYR A 620 -3.62 17.59 -51.76
CA TYR A 620 -2.49 18.48 -51.54
C TYR A 620 -1.59 18.00 -50.40
N PHE A 621 -0.30 17.87 -50.69
CA PHE A 621 0.86 17.87 -49.81
C PHE A 621 1.02 16.75 -48.75
N PHE A 622 -0.04 16.26 -48.11
CA PHE A 622 0.04 15.39 -46.93
C PHE A 622 -0.33 13.94 -47.23
N TYR A 623 0.67 13.07 -47.29
CA TYR A 623 0.55 11.65 -47.64
C TYR A 623 0.74 10.76 -46.42
N ASP A 624 0.20 9.54 -46.46
CA ASP A 624 0.34 8.55 -45.38
C ASP A 624 0.12 9.18 -43.99
N ILE A 625 -1.00 9.90 -43.84
CA ILE A 625 -1.32 10.69 -42.66
C ILE A 625 -1.60 9.73 -41.49
N GLU A 626 -1.02 10.02 -40.34
CA GLU A 626 -1.13 9.25 -39.11
C GLU A 626 -2.05 9.96 -38.10
N VAL A 627 -3.08 9.25 -37.65
CA VAL A 627 -4.05 9.75 -36.64
C VAL A 627 -4.26 8.68 -35.57
N ARG A 628 -4.31 9.06 -34.29
CA ARG A 628 -4.66 8.15 -33.17
C ARG A 628 -5.71 8.75 -32.26
N GLN A 629 -6.34 7.94 -31.41
CA GLN A 629 -7.32 8.44 -30.42
C GLN A 629 -6.63 9.28 -29.33
N SER A 630 -7.25 10.38 -28.90
CA SER A 630 -6.69 11.28 -27.88
C SER A 630 -6.93 10.77 -26.45
N SER A 631 -5.99 11.03 -25.54
CA SER A 631 -6.11 10.70 -24.10
C SER A 631 -6.93 11.72 -23.31
N GLN A 632 -7.50 12.73 -23.97
CA GLN A 632 -8.36 13.75 -23.35
C GLN A 632 -9.80 13.24 -23.20
N PRO A 633 -10.51 13.57 -22.10
CA PRO A 633 -11.87 13.09 -21.87
C PRO A 633 -12.84 13.54 -22.97
N THR A 634 -13.68 12.61 -23.43
CA THR A 634 -14.76 12.95 -24.36
C THR A 634 -15.86 13.67 -23.59
N ASN A 635 -16.16 14.91 -24.00
CA ASN A 635 -17.19 15.72 -23.35
C ASN A 635 -18.58 15.37 -23.92
N TYR A 636 -19.50 14.95 -23.06
CA TYR A 636 -20.91 14.77 -23.38
C TYR A 636 -21.74 15.81 -22.65
N SER A 637 -22.80 16.26 -23.30
CA SER A 637 -23.78 17.19 -22.73
C SER A 637 -25.17 16.62 -22.98
N ILE A 638 -25.94 16.43 -21.91
CA ILE A 638 -27.31 15.88 -21.97
C ILE A 638 -28.27 16.69 -21.11
N CYS A 639 -29.56 16.54 -21.33
CA CYS A 639 -30.60 17.14 -20.50
C CYS A 639 -30.89 16.29 -19.26
N ASP A 640 -31.37 16.92 -18.20
CA ASP A 640 -31.78 16.25 -16.97
C ASP A 640 -32.91 15.25 -17.25
N GLY A 641 -32.71 13.99 -16.85
CA GLY A 641 -33.58 12.86 -17.20
C GLY A 641 -33.12 12.03 -18.40
N ASP A 642 -32.15 12.49 -19.20
CA ASP A 642 -31.51 11.68 -20.24
C ASP A 642 -30.33 10.87 -19.68
N SER A 643 -29.81 9.93 -20.48
CA SER A 643 -28.61 9.15 -20.16
C SER A 643 -27.81 8.82 -21.41
N ILE A 644 -26.49 8.70 -21.26
CA ILE A 644 -25.59 8.12 -22.27
C ILE A 644 -25.09 6.76 -21.83
N VAL A 645 -24.74 5.91 -22.80
CA VAL A 645 -24.05 4.65 -22.54
C VAL A 645 -22.64 4.75 -23.11
N VAL A 646 -21.63 4.65 -22.26
CA VAL A 646 -20.22 4.63 -22.66
C VAL A 646 -19.58 3.37 -22.10
N ALA A 647 -18.89 2.61 -22.95
CA ALA A 647 -18.21 1.36 -22.57
C ALA A 647 -19.10 0.29 -21.88
N GLY A 648 -20.42 0.37 -22.03
CA GLY A 648 -21.40 -0.51 -21.37
C GLY A 648 -21.95 0.03 -20.05
N SER A 649 -21.36 1.10 -19.51
CA SER A 649 -21.81 1.84 -18.33
C SER A 649 -22.82 2.93 -18.73
N VAL A 650 -23.84 3.16 -17.90
CA VAL A 650 -24.87 4.17 -18.14
C VAL A 650 -24.64 5.38 -17.23
N TYR A 651 -24.52 6.57 -17.81
CA TYR A 651 -24.27 7.82 -17.09
C TYR A 651 -25.40 8.82 -17.30
N ASN A 652 -25.85 9.43 -16.20
CA ASN A 652 -26.97 10.37 -16.17
C ASN A 652 -26.79 11.51 -15.15
N THR A 653 -25.59 11.66 -14.58
CA THR A 653 -25.25 12.77 -13.66
C THR A 653 -23.95 13.44 -14.07
N THR A 654 -23.81 14.74 -13.78
CA THR A 654 -22.59 15.51 -14.14
C THR A 654 -21.37 14.95 -13.42
N GLY A 655 -20.30 14.66 -14.16
CA GLY A 655 -19.07 14.12 -13.58
C GLY A 655 -18.04 13.67 -14.62
N LEU A 656 -16.82 13.42 -14.13
CA LEU A 656 -15.75 12.79 -14.90
C LEU A 656 -15.72 11.29 -14.58
N TYR A 657 -15.89 10.46 -15.59
CA TYR A 657 -15.97 9.01 -15.51
C TYR A 657 -14.79 8.37 -16.24
N THR A 658 -14.33 7.24 -15.69
CA THR A 658 -13.29 6.41 -16.30
C THR A 658 -13.82 4.98 -16.40
N ASP A 659 -13.99 4.49 -17.63
CA ASP A 659 -14.38 3.11 -17.89
C ASP A 659 -13.18 2.29 -18.35
N SER A 660 -13.03 1.06 -17.82
CA SER A 660 -12.05 0.10 -18.31
C SER A 660 -12.70 -0.85 -19.32
N LEU A 661 -12.17 -0.91 -20.54
CA LEU A 661 -12.51 -1.88 -21.55
C LEU A 661 -11.36 -2.89 -21.67
N THR A 662 -11.61 -4.14 -21.28
CA THR A 662 -10.63 -5.23 -21.43
C THR A 662 -10.75 -5.86 -22.82
N SER A 663 -9.64 -5.84 -23.56
CA SER A 663 -9.54 -6.57 -24.83
C SER A 663 -9.51 -8.09 -24.57
N SER A 664 -9.75 -8.90 -25.60
CA SER A 664 -9.70 -10.37 -25.51
C SER A 664 -8.31 -10.95 -25.20
N ILE A 665 -7.27 -10.10 -25.10
CA ILE A 665 -5.88 -10.47 -24.77
C ILE A 665 -5.49 -9.95 -23.36
N GLY A 666 -6.36 -9.22 -22.67
CA GLY A 666 -6.14 -8.80 -21.28
C GLY A 666 -5.50 -7.42 -21.09
N CYS A 667 -5.12 -6.70 -22.15
CA CYS A 667 -4.82 -5.27 -22.02
C CYS A 667 -6.13 -4.50 -21.79
N ASP A 668 -6.13 -3.59 -20.82
CA ASP A 668 -7.23 -2.66 -20.58
C ASP A 668 -7.10 -1.40 -21.45
N SER A 669 -8.22 -0.71 -21.63
CA SER A 669 -8.29 0.59 -22.30
C SER A 669 -9.14 1.48 -21.43
N LEU A 670 -8.61 2.63 -21.02
CA LEU A 670 -9.33 3.59 -20.21
C LEU A 670 -10.07 4.58 -21.11
N VAL A 671 -11.39 4.65 -20.98
CA VAL A 671 -12.23 5.64 -21.65
C VAL A 671 -12.56 6.73 -20.64
N PHE A 672 -12.03 7.93 -20.88
CA PHE A 672 -12.33 9.10 -20.07
C PHE A 672 -13.55 9.82 -20.66
N THR A 673 -14.58 10.02 -19.84
CA THR A 673 -15.84 10.67 -20.20
C THR A 673 -16.12 11.82 -19.25
N ASN A 674 -16.24 13.04 -19.75
CA ASN A 674 -16.71 14.16 -18.95
C ASN A 674 -18.17 14.46 -19.34
N LEU A 675 -19.12 14.16 -18.46
CA LEU A 675 -20.55 14.38 -18.70
C LEU A 675 -21.00 15.65 -17.98
N VAL A 676 -21.67 16.54 -18.71
CA VAL A 676 -22.37 17.71 -18.16
C VAL A 676 -23.87 17.51 -18.38
N VAL A 677 -24.63 17.40 -17.29
CA VAL A 677 -26.10 17.29 -17.33
C VAL A 677 -26.70 18.68 -17.10
N HIS A 678 -27.43 19.18 -18.08
CA HIS A 678 -28.12 20.46 -18.02
C HIS A 678 -29.52 20.28 -17.42
N PRO A 679 -29.87 21.01 -16.35
CA PRO A 679 -31.20 20.93 -15.74
C PRO A 679 -32.29 21.35 -16.72
N ASN A 680 -33.42 20.63 -16.75
CA ASN A 680 -34.61 21.07 -17.48
C ASN A 680 -35.16 22.32 -16.79
N ALA A 681 -35.08 23.47 -17.44
CA ALA A 681 -35.55 24.72 -16.87
C ALA A 681 -37.08 24.83 -17.01
N SER A 682 -37.82 24.58 -15.94
CA SER A 682 -39.22 25.05 -15.86
C SER A 682 -39.20 26.55 -15.57
N LEU A 683 -39.41 27.36 -16.60
CA LEU A 683 -39.43 28.82 -16.45
C LEU A 683 -40.85 29.28 -16.10
N THR A 684 -41.05 29.72 -14.86
CA THR A 684 -42.24 30.50 -14.53
C THR A 684 -41.98 31.96 -14.85
N ASN A 685 -42.60 32.47 -15.92
CA ASN A 685 -42.48 33.85 -16.36
C ASN A 685 -43.56 34.72 -15.70
N ASN A 686 -43.31 35.18 -14.47
CA ASN A 686 -44.24 36.10 -13.80
C ASN A 686 -44.13 37.48 -14.45
N GLN A 687 -45.20 37.92 -15.10
CA GLN A 687 -45.22 39.19 -15.81
C GLN A 687 -46.12 40.15 -15.07
N THR A 688 -45.60 41.31 -14.71
CA THR A 688 -46.38 42.34 -14.02
C THR A 688 -46.42 43.58 -14.88
N ILE A 689 -47.61 43.93 -15.36
CA ILE A 689 -47.80 45.13 -16.18
C ILE A 689 -48.47 46.23 -15.35
N CYS A 690 -48.19 47.48 -15.68
CA CYS A 690 -48.84 48.62 -15.01
C CYS A 690 -50.32 48.69 -15.43
N SER A 691 -51.17 49.21 -14.54
CA SER A 691 -52.59 49.39 -14.83
C SER A 691 -52.81 50.19 -16.14
N GLY A 692 -53.18 49.50 -17.22
CA GLY A 692 -53.46 50.07 -18.54
C GLY A 692 -52.63 49.51 -19.70
N GLU A 693 -51.68 48.60 -19.45
CA GLU A 693 -50.86 47.98 -20.49
C GLU A 693 -51.35 46.56 -20.87
N THR A 694 -50.74 45.94 -21.90
CA THR A 694 -51.06 44.60 -22.40
C THR A 694 -49.79 43.77 -22.62
N TYR A 695 -49.83 42.46 -22.40
CA TYR A 695 -48.68 41.56 -22.52
C TYR A 695 -48.93 40.44 -23.55
N SER A 696 -47.99 40.21 -24.47
CA SER A 696 -48.14 39.24 -25.58
C SER A 696 -47.12 38.11 -25.52
N ILE A 697 -47.58 36.86 -25.73
CA ILE A 697 -46.74 35.66 -25.82
C ILE A 697 -47.08 34.93 -27.12
N GLY A 698 -46.09 34.76 -27.99
CA GLY A 698 -46.30 34.25 -29.35
C GLY A 698 -47.20 35.17 -30.18
N LEU A 699 -48.30 34.64 -30.71
CA LEU A 699 -49.33 35.41 -31.45
C LEU A 699 -50.52 35.83 -30.58
N ASN A 700 -50.51 35.53 -29.28
CA ASN A 700 -51.61 35.81 -28.37
C ASN A 700 -51.32 37.04 -27.49
N ILE A 701 -52.37 37.80 -27.14
CA ILE A 701 -52.28 39.05 -26.34
C ILE A 701 -53.19 38.93 -25.11
N TYR A 702 -52.68 39.30 -23.95
CA TYR A 702 -53.31 39.19 -22.63
C TYR A 702 -53.32 40.55 -21.91
N ASP A 703 -54.43 40.87 -21.26
CA ASP A 703 -54.67 42.17 -20.59
C ASP A 703 -55.33 42.02 -19.20
N SER A 704 -55.33 40.82 -18.64
CA SER A 704 -55.93 40.51 -17.34
C SER A 704 -55.07 39.52 -16.53
N THR A 705 -55.13 39.63 -15.21
CA THR A 705 -54.34 38.78 -14.29
C THR A 705 -54.75 37.30 -14.39
N GLY A 706 -53.79 36.38 -14.55
CA GLY A 706 -54.05 34.94 -14.73
C GLY A 706 -52.79 34.11 -14.98
N ILE A 707 -52.91 32.77 -15.07
CA ILE A 707 -51.80 31.83 -15.34
C ILE A 707 -52.01 31.16 -16.71
N TYR A 708 -50.97 31.17 -17.56
CA TYR A 708 -50.95 30.64 -18.92
C TYR A 708 -49.74 29.70 -19.14
N TYR A 709 -49.86 28.69 -20.01
CA TYR A 709 -48.79 27.71 -20.27
C TYR A 709 -48.40 27.69 -21.75
N ASP A 710 -47.09 27.63 -22.04
CA ASP A 710 -46.51 27.46 -23.37
C ASP A 710 -45.25 26.56 -23.31
N THR A 711 -44.81 26.01 -24.44
CA THR A 711 -43.61 25.14 -24.52
C THR A 711 -42.57 25.78 -25.44
N LEU A 712 -41.38 26.08 -24.92
CA LEU A 712 -40.25 26.61 -25.69
C LEU A 712 -39.00 25.75 -25.44
N SER A 713 -38.15 25.59 -26.45
CA SER A 713 -36.88 24.86 -26.32
C SER A 713 -35.73 25.80 -25.97
N THR A 714 -34.86 25.37 -25.05
CA THR A 714 -33.61 26.09 -24.75
C THR A 714 -32.63 26.00 -25.91
N MET A 715 -31.56 26.82 -25.90
CA MET A 715 -30.51 26.79 -26.93
C MET A 715 -29.76 25.45 -27.05
N TYR A 716 -29.89 24.57 -26.04
CA TYR A 716 -29.32 23.22 -26.02
C TYR A 716 -30.35 22.12 -26.30
N GLY A 717 -31.59 22.48 -26.65
CA GLY A 717 -32.62 21.53 -27.10
C GLY A 717 -33.42 20.84 -25.99
N CYS A 718 -33.08 21.03 -24.71
CA CYS A 718 -33.93 20.57 -23.60
C CYS A 718 -35.27 21.32 -23.65
N ASP A 719 -36.38 20.59 -23.71
CA ASP A 719 -37.73 21.16 -23.77
C ASP A 719 -38.08 21.82 -22.42
N SER A 720 -38.71 22.98 -22.48
CA SER A 720 -39.07 23.74 -21.29
C SER A 720 -40.54 24.10 -21.32
N ILE A 721 -41.25 23.85 -20.22
CA ILE A 721 -42.61 24.36 -20.01
C ILE A 721 -42.49 25.78 -19.42
N VAL A 722 -42.94 26.79 -20.17
CA VAL A 722 -43.04 28.16 -19.72
C VAL A 722 -44.42 28.39 -19.11
N THR A 723 -44.48 28.65 -17.81
CA THR A 723 -45.72 29.01 -17.11
C THR A 723 -45.73 30.52 -16.87
N THR A 724 -46.56 31.29 -17.58
CA THR A 724 -46.65 32.74 -17.37
C THR A 724 -47.77 33.09 -16.40
N ILE A 725 -47.44 33.68 -15.25
CA ILE A 725 -48.40 34.28 -14.31
C ILE A 725 -48.42 35.79 -14.56
N LEU A 726 -49.48 36.31 -15.20
CA LEU A 726 -49.67 37.75 -15.44
C LEU A 726 -50.36 38.38 -14.22
N VAL A 727 -49.77 39.40 -13.60
CA VAL A 727 -50.30 40.21 -12.49
C VAL A 727 -50.32 41.69 -12.92
N ILE A 728 -51.26 42.51 -12.41
CA ILE A 728 -51.33 43.94 -12.76
C ILE A 728 -51.21 44.75 -11.47
N ASP A 729 -50.15 45.54 -11.33
CA ASP A 729 -49.84 46.29 -10.11
C ASP A 729 -50.14 47.79 -10.18
N SER A 730 -50.47 48.36 -9.02
CA SER A 730 -50.74 49.79 -8.80
C SER A 730 -49.74 50.37 -7.79
N ILE A 731 -49.23 51.57 -8.06
CA ILE A 731 -48.09 52.17 -7.34
C ILE A 731 -48.48 52.60 -5.91
N VAL A 732 -47.77 52.06 -4.90
CA VAL A 732 -47.62 52.66 -3.56
C VAL A 732 -46.18 52.46 -3.09
N GLY A 733 -45.41 53.55 -2.94
CA GLY A 733 -43.98 53.51 -2.66
C GLY A 733 -43.61 53.11 -1.22
N GLY A 734 -42.46 52.45 -1.07
CA GLY A 734 -41.77 52.21 0.20
C GLY A 734 -40.26 52.04 -0.02
N SER A 735 -39.45 52.93 0.53
CA SER A 735 -37.98 52.78 0.58
C SER A 735 -37.60 51.64 1.52
N SER A 736 -36.89 50.63 1.01
CA SER A 736 -36.31 49.56 1.83
C SER A 736 -34.90 49.94 2.28
N VAL A 737 -34.61 49.70 3.56
CA VAL A 737 -33.28 49.83 4.16
C VAL A 737 -32.73 48.42 4.35
N ASN A 738 -31.57 48.11 3.77
CA ASN A 738 -30.90 46.82 3.96
C ASN A 738 -29.66 47.00 4.86
N GLN A 739 -29.52 46.20 5.93
CA GLN A 739 -28.32 46.18 6.77
C GLN A 739 -27.47 44.96 6.39
N GLN A 740 -26.24 45.18 5.97
CA GLN A 740 -25.30 44.14 5.56
C GLN A 740 -24.07 44.17 6.48
N THR A 741 -23.59 42.99 6.88
CA THR A 741 -22.40 42.86 7.73
C THR A 741 -21.41 41.90 7.07
N ILE A 742 -20.17 42.35 6.83
CA ILE A 742 -19.12 41.56 6.16
C ILE A 742 -17.83 41.56 7.00
N CYS A 743 -16.98 40.54 6.84
CA CYS A 743 -15.67 40.53 7.51
C CYS A 743 -14.67 41.42 6.76
N ILE A 744 -13.60 41.82 7.45
CA ILE A 744 -12.58 42.68 6.85
C ILE A 744 -11.87 41.96 5.67
N GLY A 745 -11.86 42.58 4.49
CA GLY A 745 -11.31 41.97 3.27
C GLY A 745 -12.37 41.37 2.33
N ASP A 746 -13.60 41.18 2.82
CA ASP A 746 -14.73 40.79 1.99
C ASP A 746 -15.32 41.99 1.24
N SER A 747 -16.25 41.71 0.32
CA SER A 747 -16.97 42.74 -0.42
C SER A 747 -18.43 42.37 -0.60
N VAL A 748 -19.29 43.38 -0.74
CA VAL A 748 -20.70 43.18 -1.08
C VAL A 748 -21.08 44.03 -2.28
N ASN A 749 -21.82 43.42 -3.21
CA ASN A 749 -22.39 44.11 -4.36
C ASN A 749 -23.76 44.69 -3.96
N VAL A 750 -23.92 46.01 -4.06
CA VAL A 750 -25.20 46.69 -3.88
C VAL A 750 -25.52 47.43 -5.17
N GLY A 751 -26.53 46.94 -5.90
CA GLY A 751 -26.79 47.39 -7.27
C GLY A 751 -25.68 46.92 -8.22
N ILE A 752 -25.15 47.85 -9.02
CA ILE A 752 -24.03 47.60 -9.96
C ILE A 752 -22.65 47.91 -9.36
N SER A 753 -22.61 48.34 -8.09
CA SER A 753 -21.39 48.82 -7.43
C SER A 753 -20.98 47.88 -6.30
N THR A 754 -19.67 47.65 -6.17
CA THR A 754 -19.06 46.80 -5.13
C THR A 754 -18.50 47.66 -4.01
N TYR A 755 -18.81 47.32 -2.76
CA TYR A 755 -18.41 48.07 -1.57
C TYR A 755 -17.64 47.18 -0.58
N PHE A 756 -16.60 47.76 0.01
CA PHE A 756 -15.62 47.07 0.88
C PHE A 756 -15.51 47.69 2.28
N ASN A 757 -16.09 48.88 2.49
CA ASN A 757 -15.92 49.70 3.69
C ASN A 757 -17.26 49.96 4.40
N THR A 758 -17.22 50.11 5.73
CA THR A 758 -18.40 50.48 6.52
C THR A 758 -18.96 51.82 6.05
N GLY A 759 -20.26 51.89 5.77
CA GLY A 759 -20.87 53.10 5.22
C GLY A 759 -22.36 52.97 4.92
N VAL A 760 -22.99 54.09 4.57
CA VAL A 760 -24.37 54.14 4.11
C VAL A 760 -24.38 54.49 2.62
N TYR A 761 -24.88 53.57 1.81
CA TYR A 761 -24.91 53.68 0.36
C TYR A 761 -26.35 53.73 -0.12
N SER A 762 -26.72 54.73 -0.91
CA SER A 762 -28.06 54.84 -1.50
C SER A 762 -27.99 54.65 -3.01
N ASP A 763 -28.78 53.74 -3.53
CA ASP A 763 -28.90 53.50 -4.97
C ASP A 763 -30.35 53.68 -5.43
N THR A 764 -30.54 54.27 -6.60
CA THR A 764 -31.88 54.43 -7.21
C THR A 764 -32.08 53.27 -8.14
N LEU A 765 -32.85 52.28 -7.71
CA LEU A 765 -33.15 51.13 -8.54
C LEU A 765 -34.41 51.44 -9.34
N SER A 766 -34.19 51.79 -10.61
CA SER A 766 -35.26 51.89 -11.60
C SER A 766 -35.87 50.52 -11.79
N SER A 767 -37.17 50.36 -11.56
CA SER A 767 -37.84 49.11 -11.94
C SER A 767 -37.91 49.02 -13.47
N ILE A 768 -37.87 47.79 -14.00
CA ILE A 768 -37.85 47.52 -15.44
C ILE A 768 -39.09 48.08 -16.19
N ASN A 769 -40.13 48.53 -15.47
CA ASN A 769 -41.35 49.13 -16.02
C ASN A 769 -41.58 50.62 -15.65
N GLY A 770 -40.53 51.34 -15.20
CA GLY A 770 -40.56 52.81 -15.06
C GLY A 770 -41.37 53.36 -13.88
N CYS A 771 -41.61 52.56 -12.85
CA CYS A 771 -42.09 53.04 -11.55
C CYS A 771 -40.95 52.90 -10.52
N ASP A 772 -40.30 54.01 -10.16
CA ASP A 772 -38.99 53.99 -9.47
C ASP A 772 -39.09 53.83 -7.95
N SER A 773 -38.02 53.34 -7.31
CA SER A 773 -37.82 53.35 -5.86
C SER A 773 -36.34 53.50 -5.47
N VAL A 774 -36.07 54.12 -4.31
CA VAL A 774 -34.70 54.34 -3.77
C VAL A 774 -34.44 53.35 -2.64
N VAL A 775 -33.33 52.61 -2.72
CA VAL A 775 -32.85 51.66 -1.71
C VAL A 775 -31.63 52.22 -0.99
N THR A 776 -31.63 52.15 0.34
CA THR A 776 -30.52 52.62 1.19
C THR A 776 -29.91 51.44 1.96
N THR A 777 -28.64 51.13 1.71
CA THR A 777 -27.91 50.03 2.37
C THR A 777 -26.95 50.57 3.42
N TYR A 778 -27.02 50.05 4.64
CA TYR A 778 -26.06 50.28 5.71
C TYR A 778 -25.12 49.08 5.77
N LEU A 779 -23.88 49.25 5.32
CA LEU A 779 -22.84 48.23 5.38
C LEU A 779 -22.02 48.42 6.66
N ASN A 780 -21.94 47.39 7.49
CA ASN A 780 -21.15 47.33 8.71
C ASN A 780 -20.05 46.28 8.56
N VAL A 781 -18.79 46.67 8.40
CA VAL A 781 -17.67 45.74 8.32
C VAL A 781 -17.19 45.41 9.74
N VAL A 782 -17.16 44.12 10.08
CA VAL A 782 -16.81 43.60 11.41
C VAL A 782 -15.48 42.88 11.34
N THR A 783 -14.65 43.05 12.35
CA THR A 783 -13.38 42.34 12.48
C THR A 783 -13.55 41.08 13.33
N ALA A 784 -12.90 39.98 12.94
CA ALA A 784 -12.51 38.97 13.93
C ALA A 784 -11.69 39.70 15.01
N ASN A 785 -11.96 39.40 16.28
CA ASN A 785 -11.48 40.21 17.41
C ASN A 785 -9.94 40.22 17.51
N TYR A 786 -9.30 41.14 16.81
CA TYR A 786 -7.97 41.67 17.11
C TYR A 786 -8.03 43.19 17.07
N ASN A 787 -7.43 43.82 18.08
CA ASN A 787 -7.29 45.27 18.12
C ASN A 787 -6.37 45.68 16.96
N THR A 788 -6.92 46.31 15.93
CA THR A 788 -6.07 47.00 14.95
C THR A 788 -5.36 48.15 15.67
N ILE A 789 -4.07 48.26 15.44
CA ILE A 789 -3.23 49.32 16.01
C ILE A 789 -2.84 50.23 14.87
N ASN A 790 -3.31 51.47 14.93
CA ASN A 790 -2.90 52.50 13.99
C ASN A 790 -1.63 53.19 14.50
N GLY A 791 -0.70 53.49 13.60
CA GLY A 791 0.51 54.20 13.97
C GLY A 791 1.32 54.75 12.80
N GLY A 792 2.53 55.22 13.12
CA GLY A 792 3.29 56.08 12.22
C GLY A 792 2.83 57.54 12.29
N LEU A 793 3.15 58.34 11.28
CA LEU A 793 2.63 59.71 11.18
C LEU A 793 1.16 59.68 10.76
N PRO A 794 0.25 60.39 11.47
CA PRO A 794 -1.17 60.34 11.18
C PRO A 794 -1.56 61.06 9.89
N ASP A 795 -0.80 62.10 9.50
CA ASP A 795 -1.07 62.88 8.29
C ASP A 795 0.14 63.72 7.85
N THR A 796 -0.03 64.48 6.76
CA THR A 796 0.96 65.41 6.22
C THR A 796 1.17 66.67 7.06
N SER A 797 0.29 66.97 8.02
CA SER A 797 0.39 68.15 8.89
C SER A 797 1.39 67.98 10.03
N SER A 798 1.75 66.73 10.31
CA SER A 798 2.60 66.33 11.43
C SER A 798 4.06 66.77 11.29
N ALA A 799 4.53 67.05 10.07
CA ALA A 799 5.85 67.61 9.78
C ALA A 799 5.85 68.30 8.39
N PRO A 800 6.69 69.31 8.13
CA PRO A 800 6.83 69.88 6.80
C PRO A 800 7.25 68.82 5.77
N GLY A 801 6.85 68.98 4.51
CA GLY A 801 7.08 67.99 3.47
C GLY A 801 6.72 68.50 2.08
N GLU A 802 6.90 67.64 1.09
CA GLU A 802 6.66 67.92 -0.32
C GLU A 802 6.29 66.63 -1.06
N PHE A 803 5.62 66.76 -2.22
CA PHE A 803 5.41 65.63 -3.13
C PHE A 803 6.74 65.20 -3.73
N SER A 804 6.99 63.89 -3.74
CA SER A 804 8.26 63.30 -4.12
C SER A 804 8.13 62.43 -5.35
N ASN A 805 9.15 62.54 -6.20
CA ASN A 805 9.35 61.67 -7.36
C ASN A 805 10.51 60.71 -7.14
N TYR A 806 11.02 60.59 -5.91
CA TYR A 806 12.13 59.69 -5.61
C TYR A 806 11.61 58.33 -5.14
N TYR A 807 12.40 57.30 -5.40
CA TYR A 807 12.25 56.02 -4.73
C TYR A 807 12.58 56.19 -3.25
N GLY A 808 11.70 55.71 -2.37
CA GLY A 808 11.85 55.81 -0.93
C GLY A 808 11.05 54.74 -0.21
N TYR A 809 11.50 54.35 0.97
CA TYR A 809 10.88 53.31 1.79
C TYR A 809 11.07 53.60 3.27
N LEU A 810 10.16 53.07 4.08
CA LEU A 810 10.27 52.98 5.53
C LEU A 810 10.97 51.67 5.91
N ILE A 811 11.69 51.68 7.04
CA ILE A 811 12.31 50.49 7.61
C ILE A 811 11.45 50.01 8.77
N LEU A 812 11.08 48.74 8.77
CA LEU A 812 10.18 48.12 9.74
C LEU A 812 10.87 46.97 10.48
N ASP A 813 10.69 46.92 11.79
CA ASP A 813 10.98 45.76 12.63
C ASP A 813 9.67 45.17 13.12
N ALA A 814 9.51 43.85 13.04
CA ALA A 814 8.32 43.13 13.47
C ALA A 814 8.70 42.06 14.49
N THR A 815 8.21 42.20 15.72
CA THR A 815 8.48 41.24 16.81
C THR A 815 7.67 39.96 16.68
N ILE A 816 6.45 40.06 16.14
CA ILE A 816 5.64 38.91 15.70
C ILE A 816 5.11 39.14 14.29
N MET A 817 4.76 38.04 13.62
CA MET A 817 4.12 38.09 12.31
C MET A 817 2.85 38.96 12.38
N SER A 818 2.77 39.95 11.50
CA SER A 818 1.75 40.98 11.54
C SER A 818 1.25 41.30 10.13
N LEU A 819 -0.03 41.62 9.99
CA LEU A 819 -0.63 42.04 8.73
C LEU A 819 -0.66 43.57 8.67
N LEU A 820 0.00 44.17 7.68
CA LEU A 820 -0.23 45.56 7.28
C LEU A 820 -1.49 45.60 6.43
N LYS A 821 -2.61 45.97 7.04
CA LYS A 821 -3.91 45.94 6.37
C LYS A 821 -4.09 47.14 5.45
N SER A 822 -3.87 48.33 5.96
CA SER A 822 -4.09 49.57 5.22
C SER A 822 -3.11 50.67 5.62
N ALA A 823 -2.95 51.67 4.76
CA ALA A 823 -2.29 52.93 5.10
C ALA A 823 -2.87 54.06 4.27
N THR A 824 -2.80 55.27 4.80
CA THR A 824 -3.14 56.50 4.09
C THR A 824 -1.96 56.97 3.24
N VAL A 825 -2.24 57.34 1.98
CA VAL A 825 -1.27 57.96 1.07
C VAL A 825 -1.84 59.26 0.52
N TYR A 826 -0.95 60.19 0.17
CA TYR A 826 -1.30 61.48 -0.42
C TYR A 826 -0.61 61.62 -1.76
N SER A 827 -1.38 61.80 -2.84
CA SER A 827 -0.85 61.97 -4.20
C SER A 827 -1.09 63.39 -4.74
N GLU A 828 -0.17 63.89 -5.55
CA GLU A 828 -0.32 65.17 -6.28
C GLU A 828 -1.24 65.00 -7.49
N ASP A 829 -1.08 63.90 -8.22
CA ASP A 829 -1.76 63.60 -9.48
C ASP A 829 -2.29 62.16 -9.53
N THR A 830 -3.10 61.84 -10.55
CA THR A 830 -3.54 60.46 -10.78
C THR A 830 -2.38 59.62 -11.32
N ASN A 831 -1.92 58.62 -10.57
CA ASN A 831 -0.82 57.73 -10.97
C ASN A 831 -1.16 56.26 -10.68
N VAL A 832 -0.51 55.34 -11.39
CA VAL A 832 -0.54 53.91 -11.05
C VAL A 832 0.76 53.58 -10.34
N VAL A 833 0.67 53.17 -9.07
CA VAL A 833 1.83 52.95 -8.20
C VAL A 833 1.80 51.53 -7.67
N THR A 834 2.92 50.82 -7.83
CA THR A 834 3.16 49.52 -7.20
C THR A 834 3.85 49.73 -5.86
N PHE A 835 3.18 49.35 -4.79
CA PHE A 835 3.66 49.37 -3.41
C PHE A 835 4.22 47.99 -3.07
N GLU A 836 5.30 47.92 -2.28
CA GLU A 836 6.03 46.69 -2.03
C GLU A 836 6.48 46.59 -0.57
N LEU A 837 6.40 45.38 -0.04
CA LEU A 837 7.12 44.94 1.14
C LEU A 837 8.33 44.12 0.69
N ARG A 838 9.51 44.43 1.22
CA ARG A 838 10.76 43.74 0.88
C ARG A 838 11.50 43.28 2.13
N ASP A 839 12.33 42.26 1.98
CA ASP A 839 13.27 41.82 3.03
C ASP A 839 14.44 42.81 3.20
N ASN A 840 15.33 42.51 4.16
CA ASN A 840 16.51 43.33 4.45
C ASN A 840 17.55 43.36 3.32
N ASN A 841 17.46 42.46 2.34
CA ASN A 841 18.29 42.43 1.14
C ASN A 841 17.63 43.15 -0.06
N GLY A 842 16.41 43.67 0.12
CA GLY A 842 15.64 44.36 -0.92
C GLY A 842 14.89 43.43 -1.87
N VAL A 843 14.76 42.14 -1.54
CA VAL A 843 13.92 41.17 -2.27
C VAL A 843 12.46 41.43 -1.94
N VAL A 844 11.61 41.52 -2.96
CA VAL A 844 10.17 41.74 -2.79
C VAL A 844 9.53 40.49 -2.18
N LEU A 845 8.94 40.66 -1.00
CA LEU A 845 8.16 39.64 -0.28
C LEU A 845 6.69 39.69 -0.69
N ASP A 846 6.15 40.90 -0.87
CA ASP A 846 4.77 41.12 -1.29
C ASP A 846 4.64 42.46 -2.04
N ASN A 847 3.66 42.59 -2.94
CA ASN A 847 3.38 43.82 -3.65
C ASN A 847 1.91 43.96 -4.07
N VAL A 848 1.47 45.21 -4.22
CA VAL A 848 0.13 45.54 -4.75
C VAL A 848 0.21 46.80 -5.60
N THR A 849 -0.55 46.83 -6.70
CA THR A 849 -0.61 47.98 -7.60
C THR A 849 -1.95 48.70 -7.45
N HIS A 850 -1.91 49.97 -7.07
CA HIS A 850 -3.09 50.82 -6.95
C HIS A 850 -3.05 51.98 -7.93
N THR A 851 -4.22 52.38 -8.43
CA THR A 851 -4.39 53.70 -9.05
C THR A 851 -4.70 54.70 -7.95
N VAL A 852 -3.79 55.65 -7.71
CA VAL A 852 -3.95 56.72 -6.73
C VAL A 852 -4.44 57.99 -7.41
N TYR A 853 -5.40 58.69 -6.83
CA TYR A 853 -5.93 59.98 -7.32
C TYR A 853 -5.34 61.17 -6.53
N PRO A 854 -5.44 62.42 -7.02
CA PRO A 854 -5.02 63.61 -6.28
C PRO A 854 -5.70 63.71 -4.90
N GLY A 855 -4.91 63.90 -3.85
CA GLY A 855 -5.38 64.02 -2.46
C GLY A 855 -5.13 62.78 -1.59
N SER A 856 -5.77 62.78 -0.42
CA SER A 856 -5.64 61.75 0.62
C SER A 856 -6.52 60.54 0.32
N GLN A 857 -5.96 59.34 0.39
CA GLN A 857 -6.68 58.08 0.20
C GLN A 857 -6.16 57.01 1.16
N SER A 858 -7.06 56.26 1.78
CA SER A 858 -6.69 55.05 2.51
C SER A 858 -6.70 53.88 1.53
N LEU A 859 -5.56 53.20 1.40
CA LEU A 859 -5.36 52.07 0.50
C LEU A 859 -5.21 50.80 1.32
N ILE A 860 -5.76 49.71 0.80
CA ILE A 860 -5.65 48.37 1.37
C ILE A 860 -4.42 47.68 0.75
N PHE A 861 -3.55 47.15 1.60
CA PHE A 861 -2.31 46.48 1.19
C PHE A 861 -2.35 44.98 1.47
N ASN A 862 -2.82 44.59 2.67
CA ASN A 862 -2.81 43.22 3.16
C ASN A 862 -1.44 42.52 3.09
N PHE A 863 -0.35 43.27 3.30
CA PHE A 863 1.00 42.70 3.29
C PHE A 863 1.25 41.94 4.59
N LEU A 864 1.61 40.66 4.47
CA LEU A 864 2.03 39.86 5.61
C LEU A 864 3.49 40.17 5.91
N ILE A 865 3.75 40.77 7.07
CA ILE A 865 5.07 41.07 7.60
C ILE A 865 5.49 39.91 8.51
N PRO A 866 6.49 39.10 8.15
CA PRO A 866 7.01 38.06 9.04
C PRO A 866 7.73 38.68 10.25
N SER A 867 7.94 37.91 11.32
CA SER A 867 8.79 38.34 12.43
C SER A 867 10.24 38.48 11.98
N GLY A 868 10.85 39.63 12.22
CA GLY A 868 12.21 39.94 11.78
C GLY A 868 12.51 41.43 11.88
N ILE A 869 13.68 41.82 11.38
CA ILE A 869 14.19 43.20 11.45
C ILE A 869 14.58 43.69 10.05
N ASP A 870 14.60 45.01 9.88
CA ASP A 870 15.05 45.72 8.68
C ASP A 870 14.23 45.44 7.40
N TYR A 871 12.93 45.17 7.51
CA TYR A 871 12.04 45.08 6.35
C TYR A 871 11.85 46.45 5.69
N GLN A 872 11.69 46.48 4.37
CA GLN A 872 11.53 47.73 3.62
C GLN A 872 10.11 47.85 3.08
N LEU A 873 9.37 48.86 3.53
CA LEU A 873 8.04 49.20 3.00
C LEU A 873 8.14 50.39 2.06
N GLY A 874 8.07 50.13 0.76
CA GLY A 874 8.44 51.07 -0.30
C GLY A 874 7.56 50.97 -1.55
N ILE A 875 8.04 51.53 -2.65
CA ILE A 875 7.37 51.52 -3.96
C ILE A 875 8.32 50.95 -5.00
N ALA A 876 7.83 50.28 -6.05
CA ALA A 876 8.67 49.60 -7.05
C ALA A 876 9.59 50.53 -7.89
N GLY A 877 9.34 51.84 -7.88
CA GLY A 877 10.09 52.82 -8.68
C GLY A 877 9.95 54.27 -8.19
N GLY A 878 10.64 55.21 -8.85
CA GLY A 878 10.45 56.65 -8.63
C GLY A 878 9.25 57.22 -9.40
N ASN A 879 9.06 58.55 -9.32
CA ASN A 879 7.98 59.33 -9.95
C ASN A 879 6.56 58.96 -9.49
N SER A 880 6.37 58.59 -8.22
CA SER A 880 5.06 58.25 -7.69
C SER A 880 4.14 59.46 -7.46
N GLY A 881 4.72 60.67 -7.31
CA GLY A 881 3.97 61.87 -6.95
C GLY A 881 3.38 61.81 -5.55
N LEU A 882 3.93 60.93 -4.68
CA LEU A 882 3.45 60.73 -3.31
C LEU A 882 4.12 61.69 -2.34
N TYR A 883 3.37 62.14 -1.34
CA TYR A 883 3.86 63.04 -0.31
C TYR A 883 4.83 62.33 0.64
N ARG A 884 5.90 63.04 1.02
CA ARG A 884 6.82 62.62 2.09
C ARG A 884 7.08 63.80 3.04
N ASN A 885 7.32 63.50 4.32
CA ASN A 885 7.81 64.53 5.24
C ASN A 885 9.33 64.68 5.17
N ASN A 886 9.80 65.88 5.47
CA ASN A 886 11.19 66.28 5.49
C ASN A 886 11.43 67.21 6.69
N ALA A 887 12.23 66.77 7.67
CA ALA A 887 12.52 67.56 8.87
C ALA A 887 13.34 68.84 8.59
N GLY A 888 13.91 68.97 7.38
CA GLY A 888 14.80 70.07 7.00
C GLY A 888 16.27 69.78 7.34
N ASN A 889 17.16 70.63 6.85
CA ASN A 889 18.60 70.40 6.95
C ASN A 889 19.10 70.58 8.41
N GLY A 890 19.64 69.51 9.00
CA GLY A 890 20.14 69.51 10.39
C GLY A 890 19.12 69.14 11.47
N ASN A 891 17.90 68.75 11.10
CA ASN A 891 16.87 68.24 12.01
C ASN A 891 16.52 66.78 11.66
N SER A 892 15.90 66.05 12.60
CA SER A 892 15.44 64.67 12.40
C SER A 892 13.95 64.53 12.76
N ILE A 893 13.30 63.57 12.12
CA ILE A 893 12.03 62.99 12.50
C ILE A 893 12.30 62.01 13.66
N ALA A 894 11.40 61.98 14.64
CA ALA A 894 11.60 61.22 15.87
C ALA A 894 11.20 59.74 15.71
N TYR A 895 12.03 58.96 15.02
CA TYR A 895 11.95 57.50 15.02
C TYR A 895 12.42 56.91 16.37
N PRO A 896 11.97 55.70 16.77
CA PRO A 896 11.00 54.84 16.08
C PRO A 896 9.55 55.26 16.31
N PHE A 897 8.66 54.91 15.37
CA PHE A 897 7.21 54.97 15.57
C PHE A 897 6.70 53.58 15.90
N ASN A 898 6.29 53.38 17.15
CA ASN A 898 5.86 52.07 17.62
C ASN A 898 4.38 51.83 17.31
N ILE A 899 4.07 50.75 16.60
CA ILE A 899 2.72 50.40 16.12
C ILE A 899 2.35 49.00 16.65
N GLY A 900 2.41 48.85 17.97
CA GLY A 900 2.21 47.56 18.62
C GLY A 900 3.44 46.66 18.44
N GLU A 901 3.29 45.61 17.66
CA GLU A 901 4.32 44.59 17.43
C GLU A 901 5.19 44.89 16.19
N VAL A 902 4.84 45.93 15.43
CA VAL A 902 5.61 46.46 14.30
C VAL A 902 6.07 47.88 14.62
N ASP A 903 7.37 48.13 14.50
CA ASP A 903 7.97 49.44 14.73
C ASP A 903 8.53 49.99 13.40
N ILE A 904 8.22 51.25 13.09
CA ILE A 904 8.92 51.97 12.02
C ILE A 904 10.21 52.53 12.61
N THR A 905 11.35 51.94 12.28
CA THR A 905 12.63 52.22 12.96
C THR A 905 13.45 53.31 12.29
N SER A 906 13.34 53.48 10.97
CA SER A 906 13.93 54.59 10.21
C SER A 906 13.35 54.65 8.79
N SER A 907 14.06 55.31 7.87
CA SER A 907 13.77 55.30 6.44
C SER A 907 15.02 54.97 5.60
N GLY A 908 14.82 54.62 4.33
CA GLY A 908 15.92 54.39 3.38
C GLY A 908 16.85 55.60 3.14
N ALA A 909 16.51 56.78 3.65
CA ALA A 909 17.35 57.98 3.64
C ALA A 909 17.70 58.49 5.06
N GLY A 910 17.58 57.63 6.06
CA GLY A 910 17.80 57.94 7.48
C GLY A 910 16.67 58.76 8.11
N ASP A 911 16.93 59.34 9.28
CA ASP A 911 15.90 59.97 10.12
C ASP A 911 15.45 61.36 9.62
N GLN A 912 15.90 61.80 8.45
CA GLN A 912 15.51 63.10 7.89
C GLN A 912 14.14 63.06 7.20
N TYR A 913 13.73 61.89 6.72
CA TYR A 913 12.55 61.71 5.87
C TYR A 913 11.62 60.64 6.41
N TYR A 914 10.33 60.80 6.13
CA TYR A 914 9.29 59.80 6.38
C TYR A 914 8.47 59.64 5.10
N TYR A 915 8.50 58.45 4.52
CA TYR A 915 8.07 58.19 3.14
C TYR A 915 6.67 57.56 3.08
N PHE A 916 5.79 58.23 2.34
CA PHE A 916 4.57 57.74 1.66
C PHE A 916 3.42 57.16 2.48
N TYR A 917 3.67 56.44 3.57
CA TYR A 917 2.67 55.66 4.30
C TYR A 917 2.31 56.33 5.63
N TYR A 918 1.09 56.83 5.74
CA TYR A 918 0.54 57.54 6.90
C TYR A 918 -0.54 56.69 7.58
N ASP A 919 -0.70 56.81 8.89
CA ASP A 919 -1.73 56.10 9.68
C ASP A 919 -1.81 54.61 9.30
N LEU A 920 -0.69 53.90 9.43
CA LEU A 920 -0.60 52.47 9.10
C LEU A 920 -1.49 51.69 10.05
N GLU A 921 -2.39 50.89 9.49
CA GLU A 921 -3.25 49.97 10.23
C GLU A 921 -2.60 48.58 10.28
N ILE A 922 -2.03 48.25 11.43
CA ILE A 922 -1.41 46.95 11.69
C ILE A 922 -2.37 46.05 12.46
N MET A 923 -2.46 44.80 12.01
CA MET A 923 -3.16 43.73 12.71
C MET A 923 -2.15 42.63 13.06
N PRO A 924 -1.69 42.52 14.31
CA PRO A 924 -0.86 41.40 14.73
C PRO A 924 -1.64 40.09 14.55
N HIS A 925 -1.06 39.07 13.91
CA HIS A 925 -1.65 37.73 13.91
C HIS A 925 -1.53 37.16 15.33
N SER A 926 -2.63 36.73 15.93
CA SER A 926 -2.58 36.11 17.26
C SER A 926 -2.36 34.60 17.14
N SER A 927 -1.45 34.08 17.99
CA SER A 927 -1.13 32.68 18.29
C SER A 927 -0.47 31.86 17.17
N TYR A 928 0.85 31.97 17.13
CA TYR A 928 1.75 30.90 16.69
C TYR A 928 2.10 30.05 17.92
N ILE A 929 1.73 28.77 17.93
CA ILE A 929 2.15 27.82 18.97
C ILE A 929 3.24 26.95 18.39
N ASP A 930 4.47 27.16 18.87
CA ASP A 930 5.62 26.32 18.57
C ASP A 930 5.83 25.39 19.76
N THR A 931 5.61 24.08 19.57
CA THR A 931 5.74 23.10 20.63
C THR A 931 6.40 21.84 20.11
N VAL A 932 7.19 21.19 20.96
CA VAL A 932 7.88 19.95 20.64
C VAL A 932 7.32 18.85 21.51
N ILE A 933 7.04 17.69 20.92
CA ILE A 933 6.54 16.50 21.63
C ILE A 933 7.52 15.34 21.50
N CYS A 934 7.53 14.46 22.49
CA CYS A 934 8.28 13.21 22.46
C CYS A 934 7.47 12.12 21.74
N ASP A 935 8.12 11.03 21.35
CA ASP A 935 7.44 9.91 20.69
C ASP A 935 6.32 9.33 21.56
N GLY A 936 5.11 9.27 21.00
CA GLY A 936 3.90 8.83 21.69
C GLY A 936 3.18 9.88 22.55
N ASP A 937 3.71 11.12 22.67
CA ASP A 937 3.00 12.22 23.31
C ASP A 937 1.98 12.87 22.37
N SER A 938 1.00 13.57 22.94
CA SER A 938 0.06 14.40 22.19
C SER A 938 -0.18 15.73 22.89
N VAL A 939 -0.53 16.75 22.11
CA VAL A 939 -0.92 18.06 22.62
C VAL A 939 -2.36 18.37 22.24
N GLN A 940 -3.14 18.86 23.22
CA GLN A 940 -4.51 19.33 23.02
C GLN A 940 -4.51 20.84 22.82
N ILE A 941 -4.93 21.32 21.65
CA ILE A 941 -5.09 22.74 21.35
C ILE A 941 -6.53 22.96 20.87
N GLY A 942 -7.32 23.72 21.63
CA GLY A 942 -8.75 23.87 21.34
C GLY A 942 -9.52 22.54 21.53
N PRO A 943 -10.41 22.14 20.60
CA PRO A 943 -11.06 20.82 20.60
C PRO A 943 -10.21 19.72 19.95
N ASN A 944 -9.07 20.06 19.36
CA ASN A 944 -8.28 19.18 18.51
C ASN A 944 -7.06 18.60 19.25
N THR A 945 -6.74 17.35 18.92
CA THR A 945 -5.58 16.60 19.44
C THR A 945 -4.56 16.44 18.33
N TYR A 946 -3.31 16.78 18.59
CA TYR A 946 -2.21 16.62 17.64
C TYR A 946 -1.12 15.71 18.21
N ASP A 947 -0.73 14.70 17.44
CA ASP A 947 0.21 13.63 17.82
C ASP A 947 1.28 13.34 16.74
N THR A 948 1.29 14.10 15.63
CA THR A 948 2.26 13.95 14.53
C THR A 948 2.93 15.28 14.19
N PRO A 949 4.22 15.32 13.83
CA PRO A 949 4.90 16.57 13.51
C PRO A 949 4.38 17.19 12.21
N GLY A 950 4.25 18.52 12.20
CA GLY A 950 3.73 19.27 11.06
C GLY A 950 3.27 20.68 11.42
N ILE A 951 2.93 21.45 10.38
CA ILE A 951 2.30 22.76 10.53
C ILE A 951 0.79 22.59 10.38
N TYR A 952 0.05 22.86 11.45
CA TYR A 952 -1.41 22.80 11.48
C TYR A 952 -2.02 24.18 11.47
N VAL A 953 -3.21 24.29 10.91
CA VAL A 953 -4.05 25.48 10.94
C VAL A 953 -5.37 25.10 11.56
N ASP A 954 -5.71 25.72 12.69
CA ASP A 954 -6.98 25.50 13.39
C ASP A 954 -7.84 26.76 13.39
N THR A 955 -9.15 26.59 13.34
CA THR A 955 -10.12 27.69 13.22
C THR A 955 -10.89 27.84 14.54
N PHE A 956 -10.60 28.90 15.28
CA PHE A 956 -11.34 29.22 16.50
C PHE A 956 -12.59 30.03 16.17
N ILE A 957 -13.75 29.39 16.37
CA ILE A 957 -15.06 30.00 16.09
C ILE A 957 -15.40 31.00 17.19
N SER A 958 -15.39 32.28 16.82
CA SER A 958 -15.90 33.37 17.64
C SER A 958 -17.41 33.52 17.41
N SER A 959 -18.17 33.89 18.44
CA SER A 959 -19.64 34.02 18.41
C SER A 959 -20.18 35.12 17.48
N ASN A 960 -19.34 35.76 16.68
CA ASN A 960 -19.68 36.84 15.74
C ASN A 960 -19.45 36.50 14.25
N LEU A 961 -19.24 35.22 13.90
CA LEU A 961 -19.10 34.72 12.51
C LEU A 961 -17.90 35.28 11.71
N CYS A 962 -16.93 35.94 12.35
CA CYS A 962 -15.60 36.14 11.76
C CYS A 962 -14.61 35.25 12.52
N ASP A 963 -14.23 34.14 11.88
CA ASP A 963 -13.38 33.10 12.47
C ASP A 963 -11.91 33.53 12.57
N SER A 964 -11.16 32.93 13.49
CA SER A 964 -9.72 33.17 13.67
C SER A 964 -8.91 31.93 13.29
N LEU A 965 -7.82 32.10 12.55
CA LEU A 965 -6.86 31.02 12.24
C LEU A 965 -5.72 31.00 13.26
N VAL A 966 -5.42 29.83 13.83
CA VAL A 966 -4.28 29.56 14.72
C VAL A 966 -3.31 28.66 13.98
N TYR A 967 -2.05 29.06 13.91
CA TYR A 967 -0.99 28.26 13.30
C TYR A 967 -0.20 27.54 14.39
N ILE A 968 -0.06 26.22 14.26
CA ILE A 968 0.66 25.36 15.20
C ILE A 968 1.80 24.71 14.44
N ASN A 969 3.03 24.95 14.87
CA ASN A 969 4.19 24.19 14.41
C ASN A 969 4.53 23.14 15.47
N LEU A 970 4.33 21.87 15.13
CA LEU A 970 4.61 20.73 15.99
C LEU A 970 5.86 20.02 15.46
N ASP A 971 6.95 20.12 16.20
CA ASP A 971 8.20 19.41 15.87
C ASP A 971 8.36 18.14 16.73
N TYR A 972 9.18 17.20 16.25
CA TYR A 972 9.41 15.89 16.85
C TYR A 972 10.89 15.68 17.21
N TYR A 973 11.16 15.21 18.42
CA TYR A 973 12.47 14.69 18.79
C TYR A 973 12.49 13.15 18.72
N PRO A 974 13.36 12.54 17.91
CA PRO A 974 13.49 11.09 17.86
C PRO A 974 14.02 10.56 19.19
N THR A 975 13.32 9.58 19.77
CA THR A 975 13.74 8.93 21.00
C THR A 975 15.06 8.18 20.78
N ILE A 976 16.06 8.48 21.61
CA ILE A 976 17.29 7.68 21.69
C ILE A 976 16.90 6.33 22.31
N THR A 977 17.37 5.23 21.72
CA THR A 977 17.09 3.89 22.25
C THR A 977 17.81 3.67 23.59
N LEU A 978 17.03 3.40 24.64
CA LEU A 978 17.56 3.01 25.95
C LEU A 978 17.80 1.49 25.95
N SER A 979 18.97 1.07 26.39
CA SER A 979 19.25 -0.35 26.66
C SER A 979 19.95 -0.50 28.00
N ILE A 980 19.80 -1.67 28.61
CA ILE A 980 20.46 -2.03 29.87
C ILE A 980 21.53 -3.08 29.59
N GLN A 981 22.70 -2.92 30.19
CA GLN A 981 23.76 -3.92 30.25
C GLN A 981 23.94 -4.36 31.71
N SER A 982 24.30 -5.63 31.90
CA SER A 982 24.52 -6.20 33.22
C SER A 982 25.92 -6.80 33.34
N VAL A 983 26.47 -6.81 34.55
CA VAL A 983 27.70 -7.54 34.87
C VAL A 983 27.47 -8.30 36.17
N PRO A 984 27.43 -9.64 36.15
CA PRO A 984 27.61 -10.53 34.98
C PRO A 984 26.45 -10.44 33.95
N ASP A 985 26.74 -10.86 32.71
CA ASP A 985 25.78 -11.04 31.61
C ASP A 985 25.83 -12.52 31.17
N PRO A 986 24.72 -13.29 31.22
CA PRO A 986 23.36 -12.89 31.60
C PRO A 986 23.25 -12.43 33.05
N ALA A 987 22.20 -11.64 33.36
CA ALA A 987 21.94 -11.00 34.66
C ALA A 987 21.55 -12.01 35.78
N GLU A 988 22.44 -12.96 36.05
CA GLU A 988 22.26 -14.04 37.01
C GLU A 988 23.39 -13.99 38.06
N ILE A 989 23.01 -13.89 39.33
CA ILE A 989 23.95 -13.82 40.45
C ILE A 989 23.57 -14.77 41.58
N CYS A 990 24.52 -14.95 42.48
CA CYS A 990 24.36 -15.77 43.65
C CYS A 990 23.81 -14.97 44.84
N LEU A 991 23.08 -15.62 45.75
CA LEU A 991 22.57 -15.00 46.97
C LEU A 991 23.73 -14.47 47.80
N GLY A 992 23.88 -13.14 47.81
CA GLY A 992 24.96 -12.42 48.51
C GLY A 992 26.02 -11.81 47.59
N ASP A 993 26.00 -12.09 46.29
CA ASP A 993 26.85 -11.44 45.29
C ASP A 993 26.29 -10.07 44.88
N THR A 994 27.12 -9.28 44.18
CA THR A 994 26.71 -8.00 43.62
C THR A 994 26.57 -8.10 42.10
N ILE A 995 25.57 -7.41 41.56
CA ILE A 995 25.38 -7.17 40.12
C ILE A 995 25.55 -5.69 39.83
N THR A 996 26.17 -5.38 38.70
CA THR A 996 26.21 -4.02 38.16
C THR A 996 25.22 -3.91 37.01
N LEU A 997 24.35 -2.90 37.03
CA LEU A 997 23.45 -2.56 35.93
C LEU A 997 23.85 -1.19 35.37
N GLU A 998 23.95 -1.08 34.04
CA GLU A 998 24.37 0.14 33.35
C GLU A 998 23.44 0.43 32.17
N GLY A 999 22.88 1.65 32.13
CA GLY A 999 22.09 2.12 31.01
C GLY A 999 22.96 2.63 29.85
N SER A 1000 22.44 2.60 28.63
CA SER A 1000 23.10 3.19 27.45
C SER A 1000 23.38 4.69 27.63
N THR A 1001 24.46 5.17 27.02
CA THR A 1001 24.85 6.60 27.04
C THR A 1001 23.92 7.44 26.15
N GLY A 1002 23.71 8.71 26.48
CA GLY A 1002 22.95 9.65 25.64
C GLY A 1002 21.86 10.42 26.38
N PHE A 1003 21.71 10.18 27.69
CA PHE A 1003 20.69 10.81 28.53
C PHE A 1003 21.32 11.71 29.59
N ASP A 1004 20.62 12.78 29.96
CA ASP A 1004 21.04 13.75 30.98
C ASP A 1004 20.73 13.27 32.40
N GLN A 1005 19.68 12.47 32.56
CA GLN A 1005 19.26 11.92 33.85
C GLN A 1005 18.90 10.44 33.74
N TYR A 1006 19.21 9.69 34.79
CA TYR A 1006 18.88 8.27 34.93
C TYR A 1006 18.16 8.05 36.26
N TYR A 1007 17.20 7.14 36.30
CA TYR A 1007 16.44 6.77 37.48
C TYR A 1007 16.19 5.26 37.47
N TRP A 1008 16.90 4.54 38.33
CA TRP A 1008 16.65 3.12 38.57
C TRP A 1008 15.56 2.95 39.60
N ILE A 1009 14.57 2.12 39.32
CA ILE A 1009 13.36 1.94 40.11
C ILE A 1009 13.16 0.44 40.40
N SER A 1010 12.85 0.13 41.66
CA SER A 1010 12.48 -1.21 42.14
C SER A 1010 11.38 -1.05 43.20
N GLU A 1011 10.37 -1.92 43.20
CA GLU A 1011 9.21 -1.84 44.11
C GLU A 1011 8.54 -0.44 44.16
N ASN A 1012 8.51 0.27 43.03
CA ASN A 1012 8.03 1.67 42.91
C ASN A 1012 8.84 2.71 43.70
N ALA A 1013 10.08 2.41 44.10
CA ALA A 1013 11.01 3.33 44.74
C ALA A 1013 12.26 3.55 43.88
N VAL A 1014 12.74 4.80 43.80
CA VAL A 1014 14.01 5.13 43.11
C VAL A 1014 15.18 4.63 43.96
N ILE A 1015 15.95 3.70 43.42
CA ILE A 1015 17.11 3.06 44.07
C ILE A 1015 18.46 3.63 43.61
N GLY A 1016 18.48 4.37 42.50
CA GLY A 1016 19.69 5.04 42.01
C GLY A 1016 19.40 6.07 40.93
N GLN A 1017 20.30 7.05 40.77
CA GLN A 1017 20.15 8.16 39.82
C GLN A 1017 21.34 8.34 38.87
N ASN A 1018 22.27 7.38 38.89
CA ASN A 1018 23.42 7.36 38.00
C ASN A 1018 23.13 6.44 36.81
N GLN A 1019 23.84 6.64 35.70
CA GLN A 1019 23.81 5.75 34.54
C GLN A 1019 24.08 4.28 34.94
N GLN A 1020 25.01 4.09 35.88
CA GLN A 1020 25.41 2.80 36.42
C GLN A 1020 25.08 2.70 37.91
N ILE A 1021 24.56 1.54 38.33
CA ILE A 1021 24.32 1.20 39.74
C ILE A 1021 24.85 -0.20 40.07
N GLU A 1022 25.18 -0.42 41.34
CA GLU A 1022 25.58 -1.72 41.88
C GLU A 1022 24.57 -2.16 42.94
N LEU A 1023 24.11 -3.41 42.85
CA LEU A 1023 23.03 -3.96 43.66
C LEU A 1023 23.41 -5.33 44.22
N SER A 1024 22.80 -5.71 45.34
CA SER A 1024 22.90 -7.06 45.94
C SER A 1024 21.50 -7.60 46.23
N PRO A 1025 20.71 -7.94 45.20
CA PRO A 1025 19.37 -8.48 45.39
C PRO A 1025 19.41 -9.81 46.15
N SER A 1026 18.35 -10.08 46.92
CA SER A 1026 18.22 -11.29 47.74
C SER A 1026 17.19 -12.28 47.21
N GLN A 1027 16.53 -11.93 46.11
CA GLN A 1027 15.50 -12.69 45.41
C GLN A 1027 15.39 -12.15 43.98
N ASP A 1028 14.84 -12.95 43.07
CA ASP A 1028 14.59 -12.55 41.69
C ASP A 1028 13.70 -11.31 41.61
N PHE A 1029 14.06 -10.35 40.78
CA PHE A 1029 13.33 -9.08 40.72
C PHE A 1029 13.52 -8.30 39.40
N TRP A 1030 12.48 -7.55 39.00
CA TRP A 1030 12.52 -6.58 37.88
C TRP A 1030 13.11 -5.24 38.32
N TYR A 1031 14.08 -4.74 37.57
CA TYR A 1031 14.61 -3.39 37.72
C TYR A 1031 14.25 -2.55 36.51
N LEU A 1032 13.55 -1.43 36.75
CA LEU A 1032 13.15 -0.50 35.71
C LEU A 1032 14.13 0.68 35.68
N LEU A 1033 14.78 0.92 34.55
CA LEU A 1033 15.54 2.13 34.26
C LEU A 1033 14.66 3.11 33.51
N LYS A 1034 14.46 4.30 34.09
CA LYS A 1034 13.93 5.47 33.39
C LYS A 1034 15.07 6.43 33.08
N ALA A 1035 15.28 6.78 31.82
CA ALA A 1035 16.27 7.78 31.41
C ALA A 1035 15.57 8.99 30.77
N ILE A 1036 16.13 10.19 30.98
CA ILE A 1036 15.62 11.46 30.43
C ILE A 1036 16.74 12.14 29.66
N ASP A 1037 16.49 12.46 28.40
CA ASP A 1037 17.47 13.14 27.55
C ASP A 1037 17.58 14.64 27.84
N VAL A 1038 18.48 15.32 27.11
CA VAL A 1038 18.72 16.77 27.22
C VAL A 1038 17.51 17.63 26.84
N TYR A 1039 16.54 17.03 26.13
CA TYR A 1039 15.32 17.70 25.67
C TYR A 1039 14.12 17.41 26.59
N GLY A 1040 14.29 16.56 27.62
CA GLY A 1040 13.25 16.23 28.59
C GLY A 1040 12.40 15.01 28.23
N CYS A 1041 12.71 14.30 27.14
CA CYS A 1041 12.00 13.09 26.74
C CYS A 1041 12.41 11.91 27.61
N SER A 1042 11.42 11.17 28.13
CA SER A 1042 11.67 10.07 29.05
C SER A 1042 11.38 8.71 28.41
N VAL A 1043 12.39 7.84 28.41
CA VAL A 1043 12.28 6.45 27.95
C VAL A 1043 12.49 5.50 29.13
N GLN A 1044 11.92 4.31 29.05
CA GLN A 1044 12.00 3.30 30.10
C GLN A 1044 12.42 1.97 29.51
N GLU A 1045 13.22 1.22 30.26
CA GLU A 1045 13.51 -0.18 29.98
C GLU A 1045 13.61 -0.95 31.29
N ASP A 1046 13.32 -2.25 31.28
CA ASP A 1046 13.43 -3.13 32.42
C ASP A 1046 14.37 -4.32 32.19
N ILE A 1047 14.95 -4.82 33.29
CA ILE A 1047 15.81 -6.00 33.28
C ILE A 1047 15.42 -6.91 34.45
N TRP A 1048 15.31 -8.20 34.19
CA TRP A 1048 15.08 -9.22 35.20
C TRP A 1048 16.43 -9.73 35.71
N VAL A 1049 16.64 -9.67 37.03
CA VAL A 1049 17.84 -10.21 37.67
C VAL A 1049 17.46 -11.48 38.42
N TYR A 1050 18.10 -12.60 38.04
CA TYR A 1050 17.96 -13.87 38.73
C TYR A 1050 18.96 -13.95 39.91
N VAL A 1051 18.46 -14.34 41.08
CA VAL A 1051 19.24 -14.53 42.30
C VAL A 1051 19.06 -15.96 42.78
N ASP A 1052 20.02 -16.82 42.41
CA ASP A 1052 20.04 -18.20 42.87
C ASP A 1052 20.93 -18.33 44.13
N THR A 1053 20.71 -19.34 44.95
CA THR A 1053 21.68 -19.76 45.96
C THR A 1053 22.85 -20.48 45.30
N CYS A 1054 23.79 -19.76 44.67
CA CYS A 1054 24.94 -20.47 44.11
C CYS A 1054 25.79 -21.08 45.23
N ALA A 1055 25.77 -22.40 45.28
CA ALA A 1055 26.87 -23.15 45.80
C ALA A 1055 28.00 -23.09 44.76
N THR A 1056 28.95 -22.18 44.95
CA THR A 1056 30.17 -22.16 44.15
C THR A 1056 30.92 -23.49 44.33
N GLY A 1057 30.95 -24.27 43.25
CA GLY A 1057 31.93 -25.31 42.95
C GLY A 1057 32.31 -26.29 44.06
N ILE A 1058 31.77 -27.51 43.98
CA ILE A 1058 32.29 -28.74 44.60
C ILE A 1058 32.78 -28.55 46.03
N ASP A 1059 31.85 -28.63 46.99
CA ASP A 1059 32.19 -29.26 48.26
C ASP A 1059 31.22 -30.41 48.55
N SER A 1060 31.82 -31.58 48.43
CA SER A 1060 31.34 -32.94 48.63
C SER A 1060 30.84 -33.25 50.05
N GLU A 1061 30.15 -32.35 50.74
CA GLU A 1061 29.81 -32.55 52.16
C GLU A 1061 28.37 -32.23 52.65
N ILE A 1062 27.40 -31.84 51.81
CA ILE A 1062 25.99 -31.64 52.28
C ILE A 1062 24.92 -32.53 51.63
N LEU A 1063 25.26 -33.37 50.64
CA LEU A 1063 24.31 -34.32 50.01
C LEU A 1063 24.70 -35.79 50.12
N SER A 1064 25.44 -36.15 51.17
CA SER A 1064 25.46 -37.53 51.66
C SER A 1064 24.47 -37.62 52.84
N ASN A 1065 23.38 -38.37 52.67
CA ASN A 1065 22.71 -39.14 53.74
C ASN A 1065 21.36 -39.75 53.31
N ILE A 1066 21.11 -39.99 52.01
CA ILE A 1066 20.13 -41.02 51.64
C ILE A 1066 20.80 -42.38 51.80
N SER A 1067 20.59 -43.02 52.95
CA SER A 1067 21.07 -44.36 53.24
C SER A 1067 19.98 -45.36 52.92
N ILE A 1068 20.30 -46.33 52.06
CA ILE A 1068 19.36 -47.38 51.67
C ILE A 1068 19.96 -48.69 52.12
N TYR A 1069 19.28 -49.39 53.03
CA TYR A 1069 19.76 -50.65 53.54
C TYR A 1069 18.62 -51.63 53.85
N PRO A 1070 18.82 -52.92 53.58
CA PRO A 1070 19.93 -53.49 52.80
C PRO A 1070 19.82 -53.11 51.31
N ASN A 1071 20.96 -52.91 50.64
CA ASN A 1071 21.04 -52.76 49.18
C ASN A 1071 22.36 -53.40 48.72
N PRO A 1072 22.35 -54.58 48.05
CA PRO A 1072 21.17 -55.28 47.52
C PRO A 1072 20.19 -55.82 48.59
N SER A 1073 18.89 -55.84 48.28
CA SER A 1073 17.80 -56.35 49.14
C SER A 1073 17.12 -57.56 48.53
N SER A 1074 16.49 -58.41 49.34
CA SER A 1074 15.59 -59.49 48.89
C SER A 1074 14.11 -59.08 48.81
N GLY A 1075 13.80 -57.78 48.94
CA GLY A 1075 12.43 -57.26 48.89
C GLY A 1075 12.19 -56.05 49.78
N MET A 1076 12.78 -56.03 50.98
CA MET A 1076 12.55 -54.98 51.99
C MET A 1076 13.72 -54.01 52.05
N PHE A 1077 13.47 -52.71 51.98
CA PHE A 1077 14.50 -51.70 52.16
C PHE A 1077 14.01 -50.55 53.02
N THR A 1078 14.92 -50.03 53.85
CA THR A 1078 14.73 -48.80 54.61
C THR A 1078 15.50 -47.70 53.88
N ILE A 1079 14.81 -46.59 53.61
CA ILE A 1079 15.38 -45.37 53.05
C ILE A 1079 15.40 -44.35 54.17
N GLU A 1080 16.58 -43.98 54.62
CA GLU A 1080 16.80 -42.96 55.63
C GLU A 1080 17.28 -41.68 54.94
N PHE A 1081 16.68 -40.54 55.27
CA PHE A 1081 16.96 -39.24 54.66
C PHE A 1081 16.83 -38.12 55.70
N LYS A 1082 17.33 -36.92 55.39
CA LYS A 1082 17.22 -35.78 56.32
C LYS A 1082 15.74 -35.37 56.44
N ARG A 1083 15.27 -35.09 57.66
CA ARG A 1083 13.88 -34.78 58.02
C ARG A 1083 13.15 -33.95 56.93
N VAL A 1084 12.01 -34.44 56.43
CA VAL A 1084 11.16 -33.71 55.47
C VAL A 1084 10.67 -32.42 56.12
N THR A 1085 10.94 -31.29 55.48
CA THR A 1085 10.54 -29.95 55.94
C THR A 1085 9.42 -29.33 55.11
N GLU A 1086 9.04 -29.96 54.00
CA GLU A 1086 8.18 -29.42 52.94
C GLU A 1086 6.88 -30.21 52.76
N LYS A 1087 5.84 -29.58 52.22
CA LYS A 1087 4.58 -30.25 51.81
C LYS A 1087 4.76 -30.82 50.40
N ASN A 1088 4.02 -31.90 50.07
CA ASN A 1088 3.99 -32.51 48.74
C ASN A 1088 5.30 -33.17 48.26
N SER A 1089 6.28 -33.43 49.15
CA SER A 1089 7.45 -34.23 48.79
C SER A 1089 7.04 -35.68 48.52
N ASN A 1090 7.43 -36.25 47.39
CA ASN A 1090 7.12 -37.65 47.05
C ASN A 1090 8.38 -38.50 46.98
N ILE A 1091 8.22 -39.78 47.27
CA ILE A 1091 9.20 -40.81 46.93
C ILE A 1091 8.60 -41.76 45.92
N SER A 1092 9.28 -41.95 44.80
CA SER A 1092 8.91 -42.91 43.77
C SER A 1092 10.05 -43.87 43.47
N ILE A 1093 9.72 -45.04 42.92
CA ILE A 1093 10.68 -46.04 42.49
C ILE A 1093 10.32 -46.42 41.07
N VAL A 1094 11.30 -46.32 40.18
CA VAL A 1094 11.16 -46.68 38.79
C VAL A 1094 11.98 -47.92 38.46
N ASN A 1095 11.47 -48.75 37.56
CA ASN A 1095 12.24 -49.85 37.00
C ASN A 1095 13.26 -49.35 35.97
N SER A 1096 14.09 -50.25 35.41
CA SER A 1096 15.15 -49.89 34.47
C SER A 1096 14.67 -49.30 33.13
N ILE A 1097 13.36 -49.24 32.88
CA ILE A 1097 12.73 -48.66 31.68
C ILE A 1097 11.93 -47.40 32.07
N GLY A 1098 12.16 -46.82 33.26
CA GLY A 1098 11.54 -45.57 33.69
C GLY A 1098 10.11 -45.68 34.25
N ASN A 1099 9.48 -46.85 34.22
CA ASN A 1099 8.12 -47.02 34.74
C ASN A 1099 8.09 -46.98 36.28
N ILE A 1100 7.21 -46.16 36.85
CA ILE A 1100 6.99 -46.06 38.30
C ILE A 1100 6.33 -47.35 38.82
N VAL A 1101 7.05 -48.08 39.66
CA VAL A 1101 6.61 -49.32 40.32
C VAL A 1101 6.12 -49.09 41.76
N PHE A 1102 6.50 -47.97 42.38
CA PHE A 1102 6.05 -47.55 43.70
C PHE A 1102 6.07 -46.02 43.79
N SER A 1103 5.08 -45.39 44.43
CA SER A 1103 5.08 -43.96 44.70
C SER A 1103 4.27 -43.65 45.95
N GLU A 1104 4.79 -42.79 46.83
CA GLU A 1104 4.10 -42.35 48.04
C GLU A 1104 4.53 -40.93 48.44
N GLU A 1105 3.60 -40.16 48.99
CA GLU A 1105 3.88 -38.84 49.54
C GLU A 1105 4.47 -38.96 50.95
N LEU A 1106 5.50 -38.16 51.23
CA LEU A 1106 6.18 -38.13 52.52
C LEU A 1106 5.55 -37.11 53.46
N ILE A 1107 5.47 -37.46 54.75
CA ILE A 1107 4.85 -36.59 55.75
C ILE A 1107 5.90 -35.61 56.30
N ILE A 1108 5.52 -34.33 56.46
CA ILE A 1108 6.37 -33.32 57.10
C ILE A 1108 6.87 -33.84 58.47
N GLY A 1109 8.18 -33.91 58.63
CA GLY A 1109 8.87 -34.38 59.82
C GLY A 1109 9.33 -35.84 59.76
N GLU A 1110 8.98 -36.60 58.73
CA GLU A 1110 9.48 -37.96 58.49
C GLU A 1110 10.98 -37.93 58.12
N SER A 1111 11.76 -38.91 58.59
CA SER A 1111 13.21 -38.99 58.31
C SER A 1111 13.67 -40.38 57.86
N SER A 1112 12.73 -41.32 57.76
CA SER A 1112 12.98 -42.66 57.23
C SER A 1112 11.68 -43.30 56.75
N LYS A 1113 11.75 -44.08 55.67
CA LYS A 1113 10.63 -44.82 55.09
C LYS A 1113 11.00 -46.28 54.86
N ASN A 1114 10.10 -47.20 55.20
CA ASN A 1114 10.25 -48.62 54.86
C ASN A 1114 9.41 -48.95 53.64
N ILE A 1115 10.01 -49.65 52.67
CA ILE A 1115 9.34 -50.03 51.43
C ILE A 1115 9.55 -51.52 51.18
N ASP A 1116 8.49 -52.18 50.73
CA ASP A 1116 8.43 -53.60 50.37
C ASP A 1116 8.22 -53.74 48.85
N LEU A 1117 9.23 -54.25 48.15
CA LEU A 1117 9.16 -54.67 46.76
C LEU A 1117 9.37 -56.19 46.60
N SER A 1118 9.08 -57.00 47.63
CA SER A 1118 9.30 -58.46 47.57
C SER A 1118 8.50 -59.18 46.47
N GLU A 1119 7.41 -58.59 45.99
CA GLU A 1119 6.60 -59.14 44.88
C GLU A 1119 7.10 -58.73 43.48
N PHE A 1120 8.10 -57.86 43.39
CA PHE A 1120 8.62 -57.37 42.11
C PHE A 1120 9.81 -58.19 41.61
N SER A 1121 10.00 -58.20 40.29
CA SER A 1121 11.06 -58.96 39.61
C SER A 1121 12.45 -58.54 40.08
N LYS A 1122 13.34 -59.50 40.32
CA LYS A 1122 14.75 -59.22 40.66
C LYS A 1122 15.41 -58.39 39.56
N GLY A 1123 16.10 -57.31 39.92
CA GLY A 1123 16.59 -56.34 38.95
C GLY A 1123 17.16 -55.08 39.58
N ILE A 1124 17.52 -54.14 38.70
CA ILE A 1124 17.99 -52.80 39.08
C ILE A 1124 16.80 -51.84 39.01
N TYR A 1125 16.61 -51.09 40.08
CA TYR A 1125 15.60 -50.05 40.18
C TYR A 1125 16.26 -48.73 40.58
N LEU A 1126 15.60 -47.62 40.31
CA LEU A 1126 16.00 -46.28 40.71
C LEU A 1126 14.94 -45.72 41.66
N ILE A 1127 15.34 -45.34 42.86
CA ILE A 1127 14.52 -44.48 43.72
C ILE A 1127 14.68 -43.05 43.24
N GLU A 1128 13.57 -42.33 43.14
CA GLU A 1128 13.52 -40.89 42.91
C GLU A 1128 12.80 -40.22 44.08
N LEU A 1129 13.44 -39.25 44.72
CA LEU A 1129 12.86 -38.43 45.77
C LEU A 1129 12.65 -37.03 45.21
N GLN A 1130 11.41 -36.57 45.14
CA GLN A 1130 11.05 -35.25 44.67
C GLN A 1130 10.77 -34.33 45.86
N THR A 1131 11.50 -33.21 45.90
CA THR A 1131 11.34 -32.11 46.87
C THR A 1131 11.16 -30.79 46.10
N GLU A 1132 10.76 -29.71 46.77
CA GLU A 1132 10.66 -28.39 46.11
C GLU A 1132 12.05 -27.88 45.66
N LEU A 1133 13.12 -28.41 46.26
CA LEU A 1133 14.51 -28.13 45.91
C LEU A 1133 15.08 -29.04 44.81
N GLY A 1134 14.28 -29.95 44.25
CA GLY A 1134 14.65 -30.80 43.11
C GLY A 1134 14.49 -32.31 43.33
N PHE A 1135 14.99 -33.08 42.36
CA PHE A 1135 14.87 -34.54 42.27
C PHE A 1135 16.18 -35.24 42.64
N TYR A 1136 16.11 -36.22 43.54
CA TYR A 1136 17.25 -37.06 43.92
C TYR A 1136 17.06 -38.48 43.42
N LYS A 1137 18.02 -39.03 42.68
CA LYS A 1137 17.94 -40.41 42.16
C LYS A 1137 19.01 -41.31 42.76
N LYS A 1138 18.65 -42.53 43.18
CA LYS A 1138 19.61 -43.52 43.68
C LYS A 1138 19.26 -44.95 43.28
N LYS A 1139 20.27 -45.69 42.84
CA LYS A 1139 20.14 -47.08 42.41
C LYS A 1139 19.93 -48.03 43.60
N ILE A 1140 18.94 -48.92 43.47
CA ILE A 1140 18.74 -50.08 44.33
C ILE A 1140 18.75 -51.38 43.53
N ILE A 1141 19.17 -52.46 44.19
CA ILE A 1141 19.31 -53.77 43.59
C ILE A 1141 18.43 -54.75 44.36
N LEU A 1142 17.47 -55.36 43.68
CA LEU A 1142 16.59 -56.40 44.21
C LEU A 1142 17.11 -57.78 43.77
N GLN A 1143 17.48 -58.65 44.71
CA GLN A 1143 18.20 -59.93 44.48
C GLN A 1143 17.48 -61.18 44.94
#